data_AF-A0A0G1XT91-F1
#
_entry.id   AF-A0A0G1XT91-F1
#
_cell.length_a   1.000
_cell.length_b   1.000
_cell.length_c   1.000
_cell.angle_alpha   90.00
_cell.angle_beta   90.00
_cell.angle_gamma   90.00
#
_symmetry.space_group_name_H-M   'P 1'
#
loop_
_entity.id
_entity.type
_entity.pdbx_description
1 polymer ?
#
loop_
_entity_poly.entity_id
_entity_poly.type
_entity_poly.pdbx_seq_one_letter_code
_entity_poly.pdbx_strand_id
1 'polypeptide(L)'
;MLYCPHMSPNPFENIIGHEVACKMFQRVLENDKLPHAFLFIGPEGVGKETIARQLLRTFLGGAIETHPDFLFVERLMDEKAKKLKTQISIDQICEVKEKLALSSFCGKKGVLIRDADRMSPSAANALLKTLEEPRGNALIILLGGHKASLLATIASRCQVIRFHPVPTGMIAASLKKYVVSSAEADHFARLSFGRPGLALRLAQDAEYRETFLASLEDGNKMIRSNLSARLKMVASALPKEEVNKAVIFEETISAWEQAIRDQLLDSIGCGDLMTVPQTPIEPVPFAWLFAMHAMQEAREAAAQNGIGSKTTKKADGGVYKTSDAGATWAQTVAFPGAKSVGTIAPTNVLVVRRDAADPEAMYLGTRENGMFFSYDNGATWQQSRVAGLKEGRVDEIAVDPKNKCVIFVIKGARLFKSVDCNRTYSDEAYVETRVGVSLKTIAVDWYNSQILWLGLSNGNVLKSVDAAKTWQRAMNGKTSANAILVNQTDSRMVLVASAGNGFYRTTDAGKTWKNIEKELKNFKGGDSVSELSQDKRSQVVVAATKYGLLRSFDFGATWESVPMLTAPGQAAIRAIAVNPDHGTRMAYAATSTFYSTIDGGKNWATKSVPSARPIESLAIDPKNPSVVFAGVVAPEKKK
;
A
#
# COMPACT_ATOMS: atom_id res chain seq x y z
N MET A 1 56.27 -42.46 12.14
CA MET A 1 55.82 -41.91 10.85
C MET A 1 54.41 -42.42 10.58
N LEU A 2 53.40 -41.60 10.85
CA LEU A 2 52.02 -41.87 10.44
C LEU A 2 51.67 -40.84 9.36
N TYR A 3 51.24 -41.38 8.22
CA TYR A 3 50.92 -40.71 6.97
C TYR A 3 49.99 -39.49 7.16
N CYS A 4 50.48 -38.28 6.86
CA CYS A 4 49.59 -37.17 6.51
C CYS A 4 49.06 -37.43 5.09
N PRO A 5 47.73 -37.59 4.89
CA PRO A 5 47.20 -37.69 3.54
C PRO A 5 47.47 -36.36 2.82
N HIS A 6 48.02 -36.45 1.61
CA HIS A 6 48.31 -35.33 0.72
C HIS A 6 47.25 -34.22 0.82
N MET A 7 47.59 -33.09 1.46
CA MET A 7 46.85 -31.85 1.29
C MET A 7 47.03 -31.40 -0.16
N SER A 8 45.94 -31.08 -0.85
CA SER A 8 46.02 -30.45 -2.17
C SER A 8 46.93 -29.20 -2.10
N PRO A 9 47.72 -28.89 -3.13
CA PRO A 9 48.64 -27.75 -3.11
C PRO A 9 47.93 -26.40 -2.96
N ASN A 10 46.61 -26.37 -3.17
CA ASN A 10 45.73 -25.25 -2.82
C ASN A 10 44.49 -25.76 -2.06
N PRO A 11 44.27 -25.39 -0.79
CA PRO A 11 43.11 -25.83 -0.03
C PRO A 11 41.79 -25.20 -0.53
N PHE A 12 41.82 -24.15 -1.36
CA PHE A 12 40.65 -23.43 -1.84
C PHE A 12 40.32 -23.69 -3.33
N GLU A 13 40.92 -24.71 -3.95
CA GLU A 13 40.80 -24.99 -5.39
C GLU A 13 39.35 -25.22 -5.87
N ASN A 14 38.49 -25.78 -5.01
CA ASN A 14 37.08 -26.07 -5.35
C ASN A 14 36.11 -24.91 -5.04
N ILE A 15 36.61 -23.73 -4.69
CA ILE A 15 35.76 -22.58 -4.35
C ILE A 15 35.41 -21.77 -5.58
N ILE A 16 34.11 -21.53 -5.77
CA ILE A 16 33.59 -20.75 -6.89
C ILE A 16 33.75 -19.26 -6.56
N GLY A 17 34.70 -18.60 -7.22
CA GLY A 17 34.97 -17.17 -7.06
C GLY A 17 35.83 -16.80 -5.85
N HIS A 18 35.83 -15.51 -5.48
CA HIS A 18 36.55 -14.96 -4.31
C HIS A 18 38.06 -15.17 -4.30
N GLU A 19 38.71 -15.21 -5.47
CA GLU A 19 40.15 -15.50 -5.58
C GLU A 19 41.05 -14.63 -4.70
N VAL A 20 40.71 -13.35 -4.54
CA VAL A 20 41.47 -12.41 -3.70
C VAL A 20 41.45 -12.85 -2.24
N ALA A 21 40.27 -13.24 -1.73
CA ALA A 21 40.13 -13.72 -0.36
C ALA A 21 40.82 -15.08 -0.18
N CYS A 22 40.67 -16.01 -1.13
CA CYS A 22 41.34 -17.31 -1.09
C CYS A 22 42.88 -17.18 -1.08
N LYS A 23 43.44 -16.31 -1.94
CA LYS A 23 44.89 -16.02 -1.98
C LYS A 23 45.37 -15.36 -0.69
N MET A 24 44.57 -14.46 -0.11
CA MET A 24 44.86 -13.87 1.19
C MET A 24 44.94 -14.93 2.28
N PHE A 25 43.92 -15.79 2.41
CA PHE A 25 43.89 -16.83 3.42
C PHE A 25 45.03 -17.83 3.25
N GLN A 26 45.36 -18.21 2.01
CA GLN A 26 46.50 -19.07 1.72
C GLN A 26 47.81 -18.46 2.26
N ARG A 27 48.10 -17.20 1.93
CA ARG A 27 49.31 -16.52 2.42
C ARG A 27 49.36 -16.42 3.94
N VAL A 28 48.22 -16.17 4.58
CA VAL A 28 48.16 -16.03 6.03
C VAL A 28 48.36 -17.38 6.74
N LEU A 29 47.85 -18.47 6.16
CA LEU A 29 48.09 -19.85 6.61
C LEU A 29 49.56 -20.27 6.45
N GLU A 30 50.21 -19.93 5.33
CA GLU A 30 51.63 -20.25 5.07
C GLU A 30 52.59 -19.52 6.02
N ASN A 31 52.24 -18.30 6.45
CA ASN A 31 53.08 -17.47 7.30
C ASN A 31 52.77 -17.57 8.81
N ASP A 32 51.81 -18.42 9.21
CA ASP A 32 51.31 -18.60 10.59
C ASP A 32 50.95 -17.28 11.31
N LYS A 33 50.48 -16.28 10.55
CA LYS A 33 50.10 -14.93 11.04
C LYS A 33 48.60 -14.71 11.00
N LEU A 34 47.82 -15.70 11.43
CA LEU A 34 46.36 -15.60 11.44
C LEU A 34 45.89 -14.61 12.51
N PRO A 35 45.02 -13.63 12.16
CA PRO A 35 44.22 -12.95 13.15
C PRO A 35 43.38 -13.95 13.92
N HIS A 36 43.17 -13.67 15.20
CA HIS A 36 42.38 -14.53 16.07
C HIS A 36 40.87 -14.48 15.77
N ALA A 37 40.38 -13.43 15.09
CA ALA A 37 38.97 -13.30 14.73
C ALA A 37 38.73 -12.69 13.35
N PHE A 38 37.88 -13.35 12.54
CA PHE A 38 37.37 -12.85 11.28
C PHE A 38 35.86 -12.60 11.33
N LEU A 39 35.42 -11.56 10.64
CA LEU A 39 34.01 -11.30 10.38
C LEU A 39 33.75 -11.33 8.86
N PHE A 40 33.05 -12.35 8.40
CA PHE A 40 32.69 -12.54 7.00
C PHE A 40 31.31 -11.94 6.72
N ILE A 41 31.26 -10.97 5.83
CA ILE A 41 30.05 -10.21 5.50
C ILE A 41 29.72 -10.37 4.02
N GLY A 42 28.45 -10.55 3.68
CA GLY A 42 27.98 -10.67 2.30
C GLY A 42 26.62 -11.35 2.23
N PRO A 43 25.99 -11.43 1.06
CA PRO A 43 24.70 -12.08 0.91
C PRO A 43 24.76 -13.57 1.30
N GLU A 44 23.63 -14.16 1.69
CA GLU A 44 23.55 -15.59 1.97
C GLU A 44 23.86 -16.42 0.71
N GLY A 45 24.43 -17.62 0.82
CA GLY A 45 24.73 -18.44 -0.37
C GLY A 45 25.84 -17.92 -1.30
N VAL A 46 26.53 -16.83 -0.97
CA VAL A 46 27.70 -16.33 -1.74
C VAL A 46 28.98 -17.15 -1.53
N GLY A 47 28.99 -18.10 -0.59
CA GLY A 47 30.14 -18.98 -0.31
C GLY A 47 30.91 -18.67 0.99
N LYS A 48 30.42 -17.75 1.84
CA LYS A 48 31.10 -17.37 3.10
C LYS A 48 31.39 -18.58 4.00
N GLU A 49 30.38 -19.42 4.22
CA GLU A 49 30.49 -20.57 5.10
C GLU A 49 31.44 -21.63 4.51
N THR A 50 31.34 -21.90 3.21
CA THR A 50 32.23 -22.84 2.51
C THR A 50 33.70 -22.44 2.69
N ILE A 51 34.01 -21.16 2.51
CA ILE A 51 35.36 -20.62 2.71
C ILE A 51 35.78 -20.71 4.17
N ALA A 52 34.89 -20.36 5.11
CA ALA A 52 35.16 -20.42 6.55
C ALA A 52 35.47 -21.84 7.03
N ARG A 53 34.65 -22.83 6.62
CA ARG A 53 34.87 -24.24 6.94
C ARG A 53 36.19 -24.74 6.35
N GLN A 54 36.52 -24.37 5.12
CA GLN A 54 37.77 -24.80 4.49
C GLN A 54 39.00 -24.16 5.15
N LEU A 55 38.91 -22.90 5.56
CA LEU A 55 39.94 -22.22 6.34
C LEU A 55 40.17 -22.92 7.69
N LEU A 56 39.09 -23.23 8.43
CA LEU A 56 39.16 -23.93 9.71
C LEU A 56 39.68 -25.36 9.57
N ARG A 57 39.29 -26.08 8.50
CA ARG A 57 39.81 -27.41 8.16
C ARG A 57 41.33 -27.40 8.00
N THR A 58 41.84 -26.40 7.30
CA THR A 58 43.27 -26.22 7.07
C THR A 58 43.99 -25.81 8.36
N PHE A 59 43.40 -24.91 9.13
CA PHE A 59 43.95 -24.44 10.41
C PHE A 59 44.07 -25.56 11.45
N LEU A 60 43.04 -26.41 11.58
CA LEU A 60 43.00 -27.54 12.51
C LEU A 60 43.72 -28.80 12.00
N GLY A 61 44.08 -28.84 10.71
CA GLY A 61 44.84 -29.95 10.11
C GLY A 61 44.04 -31.23 9.90
N GLY A 62 42.71 -31.15 9.79
CA GLY A 62 41.85 -32.35 9.71
C GLY A 62 40.37 -32.04 9.47
N ALA A 63 39.54 -33.07 9.46
CA ALA A 63 38.09 -32.93 9.31
C ALA A 63 37.49 -32.17 10.51
N ILE A 64 36.80 -31.06 10.25
CA ILE A 64 36.31 -30.17 11.32
C ILE A 64 35.13 -30.75 12.10
N GLU A 65 34.20 -31.46 11.45
CA GLU A 65 32.94 -31.91 12.08
C GLU A 65 33.17 -32.91 13.22
N THR A 66 34.29 -33.64 13.19
CA THR A 66 34.67 -34.61 14.23
C THR A 66 35.83 -34.12 15.09
N HIS A 67 36.25 -32.85 14.93
CA HIS A 67 37.42 -32.33 15.64
C HIS A 67 37.06 -31.90 17.07
N PRO A 68 37.77 -32.39 18.10
CA PRO A 68 37.42 -32.12 19.50
C PRO A 68 37.55 -30.63 19.89
N ASP A 69 38.45 -29.90 19.22
CA ASP A 69 38.64 -28.45 19.41
C ASP A 69 37.87 -27.57 18.39
N PHE A 70 36.88 -28.11 17.67
CA PHE A 70 36.01 -27.33 16.78
C PHE A 70 34.64 -27.07 17.42
N LEU A 71 34.19 -25.82 17.37
CA LEU A 71 32.89 -25.40 17.88
C LEU A 71 32.09 -24.74 16.75
N PHE A 72 30.92 -25.30 16.47
CA PHE A 72 29.96 -24.73 15.54
C PHE A 72 28.76 -24.19 16.29
N VAL A 73 28.42 -22.92 16.06
CA VAL A 73 27.28 -22.24 16.69
C VAL A 73 26.32 -21.81 15.61
N GLU A 74 25.08 -22.22 15.76
CA GLU A 74 23.96 -21.77 14.95
C GLU A 74 22.73 -21.54 15.83
N ARG A 75 21.67 -20.98 15.25
CA ARG A 75 20.40 -20.78 15.95
C ARG A 75 19.77 -22.14 16.27
N LEU A 76 19.57 -22.40 17.55
CA LEU A 76 18.96 -23.67 18.00
C LEU A 76 17.48 -23.74 17.60
N MET A 77 16.99 -24.98 17.44
CA MET A 77 15.57 -25.25 17.28
C MET A 77 14.90 -25.24 18.66
N ASP A 78 13.75 -24.59 18.76
CA ASP A 78 12.86 -24.69 19.91
C ASP A 78 12.04 -25.98 19.80
N GLU A 79 12.34 -26.96 20.64
CA GLU A 79 11.70 -28.28 20.60
C GLU A 79 10.19 -28.24 20.86
N LYS A 80 9.70 -27.26 21.63
CA LYS A 80 8.26 -27.11 21.91
C LYS A 80 7.53 -26.49 20.74
N ALA A 81 8.16 -25.55 20.05
CA ALA A 81 7.57 -24.82 18.93
C ALA A 81 7.93 -25.40 17.55
N LYS A 82 8.81 -26.41 17.48
CA LYS A 82 9.45 -26.92 16.24
C LYS A 82 9.95 -25.79 15.34
N LYS A 83 10.44 -24.71 15.93
CA LYS A 83 10.80 -23.46 15.23
C LYS A 83 12.25 -23.11 15.50
N LEU A 84 12.99 -22.63 14.51
CA LEU A 84 14.31 -22.05 14.74
C LEU A 84 14.18 -20.82 15.64
N LYS A 85 14.99 -20.73 16.71
CA LYS A 85 15.03 -19.54 17.55
C LYS A 85 15.39 -18.31 16.72
N THR A 86 14.77 -17.17 17.04
CA THR A 86 14.97 -15.91 16.31
C THR A 86 16.38 -15.35 16.48
N GLN A 87 17.03 -15.69 17.59
CA GLN A 87 18.35 -15.20 17.95
C GLN A 87 19.22 -16.28 18.57
N ILE A 88 20.55 -16.09 18.48
CA ILE A 88 21.53 -16.86 19.25
C ILE A 88 21.52 -16.34 20.70
N SER A 89 21.29 -17.24 21.66
CA SER A 89 21.15 -16.88 23.06
C SER A 89 22.50 -16.60 23.72
N ILE A 90 22.46 -15.91 24.87
CA ILE A 90 23.65 -15.68 25.69
C ILE A 90 24.27 -16.99 26.17
N ASP A 91 23.45 -17.98 26.51
CA ASP A 91 23.92 -19.28 27.02
C ASP A 91 24.81 -20.01 26.00
N GLN A 92 24.42 -20.00 24.71
CA GLN A 92 25.23 -20.58 23.63
C GLN A 92 26.61 -19.92 23.53
N ILE A 93 26.66 -18.60 23.68
CA ILE A 93 27.93 -17.86 23.64
C ILE A 93 28.75 -18.08 24.92
N CYS A 94 28.12 -18.20 26.08
CA CYS A 94 28.82 -18.55 27.32
C CYS A 94 29.47 -19.94 27.22
N GLU A 95 28.80 -20.93 26.65
CA GLU A 95 29.37 -22.27 26.42
C GLU A 95 30.63 -22.20 25.52
N VAL A 96 30.59 -21.40 24.45
CA VAL A 96 31.75 -21.17 23.57
C VAL A 96 32.92 -20.58 24.35
N LYS A 97 32.65 -19.62 25.23
CA LYS A 97 33.70 -18.98 26.05
C LYS A 97 34.33 -19.96 27.03
N GLU A 98 33.52 -20.78 27.68
CA GLU A 98 33.99 -21.81 28.61
C GLU A 98 34.88 -22.82 27.88
N LYS A 99 34.43 -23.32 26.72
CA LYS A 99 35.21 -24.27 25.91
C LYS A 99 36.50 -23.66 25.33
N LEU A 100 36.48 -22.38 24.96
CA LEU A 100 37.70 -21.66 24.56
C LEU A 100 38.67 -21.46 25.72
N ALA A 101 38.18 -21.34 26.95
CA ALA A 101 39.03 -21.13 28.14
C ALA A 101 39.77 -22.40 28.60
N LEU A 102 39.30 -23.60 28.23
CA LEU A 102 39.97 -24.87 28.50
C LEU A 102 41.28 -25.01 27.69
N SER A 103 42.16 -25.95 28.06
CA SER A 103 43.30 -26.31 27.22
C SER A 103 42.84 -26.94 25.88
N SER A 104 43.63 -26.76 24.83
CA SER A 104 43.39 -27.39 23.51
C SER A 104 43.96 -28.81 23.46
N PHE A 105 43.24 -29.74 22.84
CA PHE A 105 43.74 -31.11 22.64
C PHE A 105 44.86 -31.16 21.60
N CYS A 106 44.72 -30.43 20.49
CA CYS A 106 45.67 -30.40 19.38
C CYS A 106 46.53 -29.12 19.30
N GLY A 107 46.52 -28.28 20.35
CA GLY A 107 47.24 -26.99 20.35
C GLY A 107 46.54 -25.84 19.62
N LYS A 108 45.43 -26.09 18.91
CA LYS A 108 44.65 -25.10 18.14
C LYS A 108 43.15 -25.26 18.37
N LYS A 109 42.39 -24.16 18.37
CA LYS A 109 40.92 -24.16 18.51
C LYS A 109 40.22 -23.41 17.39
N GLY A 110 39.13 -23.96 16.87
CA GLY A 110 38.35 -23.35 15.80
C GLY A 110 36.92 -23.07 16.24
N VAL A 111 36.42 -21.87 15.99
CA VAL A 111 35.02 -21.50 16.25
C VAL A 111 34.39 -20.94 14.99
N LEU A 112 33.21 -21.43 14.62
CA LEU A 112 32.40 -20.89 13.54
C LEU A 112 31.01 -20.53 14.06
N ILE A 113 30.66 -19.25 13.99
CA ILE A 113 29.33 -18.75 14.37
C ILE A 113 28.57 -18.35 13.11
N ARG A 114 27.55 -19.13 12.75
CA ARG A 114 26.60 -18.81 11.68
C ARG A 114 25.57 -17.80 12.20
N ASP A 115 25.13 -16.87 11.35
CA ASP A 115 24.14 -15.83 11.68
C ASP A 115 24.53 -14.96 12.89
N ALA A 116 25.79 -14.50 12.93
CA ALA A 116 26.31 -13.66 14.00
C ALA A 116 25.53 -12.33 14.15
N ASP A 117 24.94 -11.83 13.07
CA ASP A 117 24.04 -10.67 13.05
C ASP A 117 22.66 -10.94 13.70
N ARG A 118 22.36 -12.19 14.04
CA ARG A 118 21.18 -12.61 14.81
C ARG A 118 21.53 -12.94 16.26
N MET A 119 22.67 -12.53 16.79
CA MET A 119 22.93 -12.62 18.23
C MET A 119 22.02 -11.68 19.03
N SER A 120 21.54 -12.13 20.18
CA SER A 120 20.95 -11.20 21.15
C SER A 120 21.98 -10.16 21.60
N PRO A 121 21.59 -8.92 21.94
CA PRO A 121 22.55 -7.89 22.40
C PRO A 121 23.42 -8.36 23.57
N SER A 122 22.83 -9.12 24.49
CA SER A 122 23.55 -9.71 25.63
C SER A 122 24.57 -10.76 25.20
N ALA A 123 24.24 -11.63 24.23
CA ALA A 123 25.16 -12.60 23.66
C ALA A 123 26.33 -11.93 22.93
N ALA A 124 26.03 -10.91 22.12
CA ALA A 124 27.04 -10.13 21.40
C ALA A 124 28.03 -9.44 22.36
N ASN A 125 27.53 -8.83 23.44
CA ASN A 125 28.36 -8.20 24.46
C ASN A 125 29.20 -9.21 25.26
N ALA A 126 28.66 -10.40 25.53
CA ALA A 126 29.37 -11.45 26.25
C ALA A 126 30.63 -11.93 25.51
N LEU A 127 30.63 -11.88 24.17
CA LEU A 127 31.71 -12.34 23.29
C LEU A 127 32.87 -11.33 23.17
N LEU A 128 32.68 -10.05 23.53
CA LEU A 128 33.65 -8.98 23.26
C LEU A 128 35.03 -9.23 23.85
N LYS A 129 35.12 -9.64 25.12
CA LYS A 129 36.42 -9.93 25.78
C LYS A 129 37.18 -11.04 25.08
N THR A 130 36.47 -12.06 24.60
CA THR A 130 37.07 -13.22 23.93
C THR A 130 37.55 -12.87 22.51
N LEU A 131 36.89 -11.92 21.85
CA LEU A 131 37.34 -11.37 20.56
C LEU A 131 38.49 -10.37 20.69
N GLU A 132 38.79 -9.87 21.89
CA GLU A 132 39.89 -8.94 22.14
C GLU A 132 41.16 -9.70 22.55
N GLU A 133 41.01 -10.69 23.44
CA GLU A 133 42.11 -11.49 23.97
C GLU A 133 41.71 -12.97 24.08
N PRO A 134 41.70 -13.72 22.95
CA PRO A 134 41.42 -15.15 23.00
C PRO A 134 42.57 -15.90 23.69
N ARG A 135 42.21 -16.83 24.58
CA ARG A 135 43.19 -17.67 25.28
C ARG A 135 43.71 -18.76 24.34
N GLY A 136 45.04 -18.83 24.17
CA GLY A 136 45.69 -19.83 23.32
C GLY A 136 45.59 -19.56 21.82
N ASN A 137 45.92 -20.55 21.00
CA ASN A 137 45.90 -20.42 19.54
C ASN A 137 44.50 -20.74 18.99
N ALA A 138 43.60 -19.75 19.05
CA ALA A 138 42.20 -19.89 18.62
C ALA A 138 41.89 -19.01 17.39
N LEU A 139 41.11 -19.58 16.45
CA LEU A 139 40.58 -18.91 15.29
C LEU A 139 39.04 -18.86 15.36
N ILE A 140 38.49 -17.65 15.46
CA ILE A 140 37.05 -17.40 15.54
C ILE A 140 36.57 -16.80 14.23
N ILE A 141 35.58 -17.41 13.57
CA ILE A 141 34.98 -16.89 12.35
C ILE A 141 33.49 -16.62 12.59
N LEU A 142 33.09 -15.36 12.38
CA LEU A 142 31.71 -14.90 12.48
C LEU A 142 31.14 -14.71 11.07
N LEU A 143 29.98 -15.26 10.77
CA LEU A 143 29.27 -15.06 9.50
C LEU A 143 28.08 -14.11 9.70
N GLY A 144 27.96 -13.07 8.88
CA GLY A 144 26.79 -12.18 8.91
C GLY A 144 26.33 -11.74 7.51
N GLY A 145 25.11 -11.23 7.42
CA GLY A 145 24.55 -10.66 6.18
C GLY A 145 25.15 -9.30 5.84
N HIS A 146 24.98 -8.32 6.73
CA HIS A 146 25.42 -6.94 6.53
C HIS A 146 26.13 -6.36 7.75
N LYS A 147 27.09 -5.46 7.52
CA LYS A 147 27.88 -4.81 8.59
C LYS A 147 27.02 -3.98 9.55
N ALA A 148 25.96 -3.36 9.04
CA ALA A 148 25.06 -2.50 9.84
C ALA A 148 24.18 -3.28 10.83
N SER A 149 24.01 -4.60 10.62
CA SER A 149 23.17 -5.46 11.45
C SER A 149 23.90 -6.02 12.68
N LEU A 150 25.21 -5.78 12.79
CA LEU A 150 26.06 -6.20 13.90
C LEU A 150 26.44 -5.01 14.77
N LEU A 151 26.62 -5.23 16.08
CA LEU A 151 27.13 -4.19 16.98
C LEU A 151 28.52 -3.73 16.50
N ALA A 152 28.71 -2.42 16.40
CA ALA A 152 29.98 -1.82 15.97
C ALA A 152 31.17 -2.28 16.83
N THR A 153 30.92 -2.64 18.09
CA THR A 153 31.89 -3.17 19.05
C THR A 153 32.49 -4.51 18.62
N ILE A 154 31.71 -5.41 18.00
CA ILE A 154 32.21 -6.67 17.43
C ILE A 154 33.04 -6.40 16.18
N ALA A 155 32.51 -5.59 15.25
CA ALA A 155 33.18 -5.30 13.99
C ALA A 155 34.55 -4.60 14.18
N SER A 156 34.73 -3.86 15.28
CA SER A 156 36.02 -3.22 15.63
C SER A 156 37.11 -4.21 16.09
N ARG A 157 36.72 -5.41 16.56
CA ARG A 157 37.62 -6.43 17.12
C ARG A 157 37.84 -7.63 16.18
N CYS A 158 37.30 -7.57 14.96
CA CYS A 158 37.45 -8.63 13.98
C CYS A 158 38.03 -8.07 12.68
N GLN A 159 38.85 -8.87 11.99
CA GLN A 159 39.21 -8.54 10.62
C GLN A 159 38.00 -8.78 9.71
N VAL A 160 37.47 -7.70 9.12
CA VAL A 160 36.28 -7.76 8.28
C VAL A 160 36.64 -8.15 6.85
N ILE A 161 36.11 -9.28 6.39
CA ILE A 161 36.23 -9.75 5.00
C ILE A 161 34.86 -9.61 4.33
N ARG A 162 34.83 -8.87 3.21
CA ARG A 162 33.62 -8.64 2.43
C ARG A 162 33.58 -9.58 1.24
N PHE A 163 32.51 -10.36 1.15
CA PHE A 163 32.22 -11.26 0.04
C PHE A 163 31.20 -10.58 -0.86
N HIS A 164 31.63 -10.28 -2.08
CA HIS A 164 30.81 -9.68 -3.11
C HIS A 164 30.21 -10.75 -4.03
N PRO A 165 29.09 -10.47 -4.71
CA PRO A 165 28.56 -11.37 -5.73
C PRO A 165 29.63 -11.81 -6.74
N VAL A 166 29.66 -13.10 -7.04
CA VAL A 166 30.61 -13.70 -7.99
C VAL A 166 30.14 -13.44 -9.42
N PRO A 167 31.04 -13.06 -10.35
CA PRO A 167 30.69 -12.93 -11.77
C PRO A 167 29.97 -14.16 -12.35
N THR A 168 28.87 -13.90 -13.08
CA THR A 168 27.99 -14.92 -13.66
C THR A 168 28.75 -15.95 -14.50
N GLY A 169 29.72 -15.52 -15.31
CA GLY A 169 30.51 -16.43 -16.15
C GLY A 169 31.32 -17.45 -15.35
N MET A 170 31.83 -17.09 -14.17
CA MET A 170 32.55 -18.03 -13.30
C MET A 170 31.58 -19.05 -12.66
N ILE A 171 30.38 -18.61 -12.28
CA ILE A 171 29.34 -19.52 -11.79
C ILE A 171 28.91 -20.48 -12.89
N ALA A 172 28.59 -19.98 -14.09
CA ALA A 172 28.19 -20.82 -15.21
C ALA A 172 29.26 -21.86 -15.56
N ALA A 173 30.54 -21.47 -15.59
CA ALA A 173 31.65 -22.39 -15.83
C ALA A 173 31.72 -23.51 -14.76
N SER A 174 31.47 -23.18 -13.49
CA SER A 174 31.46 -24.16 -12.41
C SER A 174 30.24 -25.09 -12.44
N LEU A 175 29.09 -24.60 -12.92
CA LEU A 175 27.84 -25.36 -13.03
C LEU A 175 27.84 -26.39 -14.16
N LYS A 176 28.74 -26.29 -15.15
CA LYS A 176 28.86 -27.27 -16.24
C LYS A 176 29.09 -28.72 -15.76
N LYS A 177 29.58 -28.90 -14.52
CA LYS A 177 29.77 -30.23 -13.91
C LYS A 177 28.48 -30.83 -13.32
N TYR A 178 27.44 -30.01 -13.14
CA TYR A 178 26.21 -30.36 -12.44
C TYR A 178 24.96 -30.28 -13.32
N VAL A 179 25.09 -29.80 -14.56
CA VAL A 179 23.98 -29.53 -15.47
C VAL A 179 24.29 -30.08 -16.86
N VAL A 180 23.26 -30.52 -17.59
CA VAL A 180 23.38 -31.26 -18.85
C VAL A 180 23.77 -30.35 -20.02
N SER A 181 23.28 -29.10 -20.04
CA SER A 181 23.57 -28.15 -21.13
C SER A 181 24.26 -26.86 -20.66
N SER A 182 25.08 -26.27 -21.53
CA SER A 182 25.72 -24.96 -21.26
C SER A 182 24.69 -23.84 -21.11
N ALA A 183 23.55 -23.93 -21.81
CA ALA A 183 22.47 -22.95 -21.73
C ALA A 183 21.77 -22.96 -20.37
N GLU A 184 21.54 -24.14 -19.77
CA GLU A 184 20.97 -24.25 -18.42
C GLU A 184 21.96 -23.75 -17.35
N ALA A 185 23.26 -24.03 -17.51
CA ALA A 185 24.29 -23.51 -16.61
C ALA A 185 24.33 -21.97 -16.62
N ASP A 186 24.25 -21.34 -17.81
CA ASP A 186 24.15 -19.89 -17.94
C ASP A 186 22.84 -19.34 -17.35
N HIS A 187 21.72 -20.06 -17.52
CA HIS A 187 20.42 -19.67 -16.98
C HIS A 187 20.42 -19.65 -15.44
N PHE A 188 20.86 -20.74 -14.79
CA PHE A 188 20.93 -20.79 -13.32
C PHE A 188 21.98 -19.84 -12.75
N ALA A 189 23.10 -19.64 -13.45
CA ALA A 189 24.10 -18.64 -13.05
C ALA A 189 23.50 -17.23 -13.01
N ARG A 190 22.71 -16.84 -14.03
CA ARG A 190 22.01 -15.54 -14.06
C ARG A 190 20.99 -15.42 -12.92
N LEU A 191 20.16 -16.44 -12.73
CA LEU A 191 19.16 -16.46 -11.65
C LEU A 191 19.77 -16.39 -10.24
N SER A 192 21.01 -16.86 -10.09
CA SER A 192 21.71 -16.86 -8.81
C SER A 192 22.28 -15.51 -8.36
N PHE A 193 22.35 -14.52 -9.26
CA PHE A 193 22.95 -13.19 -8.99
C PHE A 193 24.32 -13.21 -8.32
N GLY A 194 25.20 -14.07 -8.78
CA GLY A 194 26.52 -14.14 -8.18
C GLY A 194 26.54 -14.81 -6.81
N ARG A 195 25.52 -15.60 -6.47
CA ARG A 195 25.46 -16.45 -5.27
C ARG A 195 25.64 -17.91 -5.69
N PRO A 196 26.87 -18.46 -5.71
CA PRO A 196 27.13 -19.81 -6.20
C PRO A 196 26.30 -20.90 -5.50
N GLY A 197 26.03 -20.75 -4.20
CA GLY A 197 25.21 -21.71 -3.44
C GLY A 197 23.76 -21.76 -3.89
N LEU A 198 23.17 -20.61 -4.28
CA LEU A 198 21.82 -20.57 -4.87
C LEU A 198 21.83 -21.22 -6.25
N ALA A 199 22.85 -20.92 -7.06
CA ALA A 199 23.00 -21.50 -8.40
C ALA A 199 23.07 -23.03 -8.37
N LEU A 200 23.86 -23.59 -7.44
CA LEU A 200 23.96 -25.03 -7.22
C LEU A 200 22.62 -25.65 -6.77
N ARG A 201 21.92 -24.97 -5.85
CA ARG A 201 20.61 -25.45 -5.37
C ARG A 201 19.57 -25.47 -6.47
N LEU A 202 19.50 -24.43 -7.30
CA LEU A 202 18.61 -24.38 -8.47
C LEU A 202 18.93 -25.50 -9.48
N ALA A 203 20.21 -25.81 -9.67
CA ALA A 203 20.64 -26.88 -10.56
C ALA A 203 20.29 -28.28 -10.05
N GLN A 204 20.45 -28.54 -8.74
CA GLN A 204 20.38 -29.88 -8.16
C GLN A 204 19.00 -30.26 -7.60
N ASP A 205 18.21 -29.28 -7.15
CA ASP A 205 16.93 -29.49 -6.48
C ASP A 205 15.78 -29.01 -7.38
N ALA A 206 15.10 -29.96 -8.02
CA ALA A 206 14.01 -29.67 -8.96
C ALA A 206 12.77 -29.08 -8.27
N GLU A 207 12.41 -29.58 -7.08
CA GLU A 207 11.25 -29.11 -6.31
C GLU A 207 11.47 -27.67 -5.83
N TYR A 208 12.67 -27.37 -5.33
CA TYR A 208 13.06 -26.01 -4.98
C TYR A 208 13.04 -25.07 -6.19
N ARG A 209 13.55 -25.53 -7.33
CA ARG A 209 13.60 -24.76 -8.58
C ARG A 209 12.21 -24.34 -9.05
N GLU A 210 11.24 -25.25 -9.07
CA GLU A 210 9.86 -24.94 -9.47
C GLU A 210 9.23 -23.90 -8.54
N THR A 211 9.41 -24.07 -7.23
CA THR A 211 8.91 -23.14 -6.21
C THR A 211 9.53 -21.74 -6.35
N PHE A 212 10.83 -21.68 -6.62
CA PHE A 212 11.57 -20.44 -6.82
C PHE A 212 11.12 -19.71 -8.10
N LEU A 213 10.97 -20.42 -9.22
CA LEU A 213 10.50 -19.85 -10.49
C LEU A 213 9.05 -19.35 -10.39
N ALA A 214 8.17 -20.09 -9.72
CA ALA A 214 6.80 -19.63 -9.45
C ALA A 214 6.80 -18.35 -8.61
N SER A 215 7.67 -18.26 -7.60
CA SER A 215 7.82 -17.07 -6.75
C SER A 215 8.32 -15.85 -7.54
N LEU A 216 9.22 -16.05 -8.52
CA LEU A 216 9.68 -15.00 -9.43
C LEU A 216 8.56 -14.50 -10.35
N GLU A 217 7.74 -15.40 -10.88
CA GLU A 217 6.60 -15.02 -11.72
C GLU A 217 5.54 -14.23 -10.91
N ASP A 218 5.27 -14.65 -9.68
CA ASP A 218 4.42 -13.94 -8.74
C ASP A 218 5.00 -12.55 -8.39
N GLY A 219 6.31 -12.43 -8.26
CA GLY A 219 7.00 -11.14 -8.09
C GLY A 219 6.78 -10.20 -9.27
N ASN A 220 6.95 -10.70 -10.50
CA ASN A 220 6.69 -9.94 -11.72
C ASN A 220 5.22 -9.50 -11.83
N LYS A 221 4.27 -10.38 -11.47
CA LYS A 221 2.84 -10.04 -11.39
C LYS A 221 2.56 -9.00 -10.31
N MET A 222 3.19 -9.13 -9.14
CA MET A 222 3.06 -8.20 -8.01
C MET A 222 3.49 -6.79 -8.41
N ILE A 223 4.65 -6.65 -9.07
CA ILE A 223 5.15 -5.36 -9.56
C ILE A 223 4.14 -4.67 -10.49
N ARG A 224 3.46 -5.44 -11.35
CA ARG A 224 2.48 -4.91 -12.32
C ARG A 224 1.08 -4.66 -11.73
N SER A 225 0.82 -5.12 -10.51
CA SER A 225 -0.49 -5.09 -9.88
C SER A 225 -0.71 -3.84 -9.01
N ASN A 226 -1.96 -3.44 -8.78
CA ASN A 226 -2.29 -2.32 -7.89
C ASN A 226 -2.03 -2.66 -6.40
N LEU A 227 -1.94 -1.65 -5.52
CA LEU A 227 -1.58 -1.83 -4.11
C LEU A 227 -2.43 -2.90 -3.38
N SER A 228 -3.74 -2.98 -3.68
CA SER A 228 -4.61 -4.00 -3.07
C SER A 228 -4.27 -5.42 -3.53
N ALA A 229 -4.00 -5.61 -4.82
CA ALA A 229 -3.54 -6.88 -5.36
C ALA A 229 -2.16 -7.24 -4.78
N ARG A 230 -1.23 -6.27 -4.67
CA ARG A 230 0.07 -6.47 -4.01
C ARG A 230 -0.09 -6.93 -2.56
N LEU A 231 -0.93 -6.26 -1.77
CA LEU A 231 -1.19 -6.61 -0.37
C LEU A 231 -1.85 -8.00 -0.23
N LYS A 232 -2.76 -8.37 -1.16
CA LYS A 232 -3.35 -9.72 -1.19
C LYS A 232 -2.34 -10.79 -1.57
N MET A 233 -1.47 -10.52 -2.55
CA MET A 233 -0.42 -11.43 -2.98
C MET A 233 0.62 -11.63 -1.87
N VAL A 234 1.01 -10.57 -1.17
CA VAL A 234 1.84 -10.65 0.05
C VAL A 234 1.13 -11.50 1.11
N ALA A 235 -0.16 -11.27 1.35
CA ALA A 235 -0.93 -12.03 2.33
C ALA A 235 -1.11 -13.51 1.95
N SER A 236 -1.17 -13.85 0.66
CA SER A 236 -1.27 -15.24 0.17
C SER A 236 0.06 -15.94 0.06
N ALA A 237 1.15 -15.21 -0.20
CA ALA A 237 2.51 -15.72 -0.24
C ALA A 237 3.04 -16.05 1.16
N LEU A 238 2.42 -15.53 2.22
CA LEU A 238 2.65 -15.99 3.59
C LEU A 238 2.09 -17.43 3.75
N PRO A 239 2.92 -18.46 3.94
CA PRO A 239 2.42 -19.82 4.01
C PRO A 239 1.52 -20.03 5.23
N LYS A 240 0.44 -20.80 5.05
CA LYS A 240 -0.57 -21.07 6.10
C LYS A 240 -0.04 -21.96 7.22
N GLU A 241 0.89 -22.86 6.94
CA GLU A 241 1.54 -23.74 7.92
C GLU A 241 2.85 -23.14 8.46
N GLU A 242 3.15 -23.37 9.74
CA GLU A 242 4.16 -22.62 10.50
C GLU A 242 5.61 -23.03 10.26
N VAL A 243 5.86 -24.25 9.78
CA VAL A 243 7.20 -24.88 9.86
C VAL A 243 8.23 -24.22 8.92
N ASN A 244 7.80 -23.66 7.78
CA ASN A 244 8.69 -23.08 6.76
C ASN A 244 8.53 -21.56 6.53
N LYS A 245 7.81 -20.85 7.42
CA LYS A 245 7.42 -19.43 7.21
C LYS A 245 8.59 -18.48 6.96
N ALA A 246 9.71 -18.61 7.67
CA ALA A 246 10.79 -17.64 7.59
C ALA A 246 11.69 -17.83 6.36
N VAL A 247 11.96 -19.09 6.01
CA VAL A 247 12.85 -19.43 4.89
C VAL A 247 12.15 -19.17 3.57
N ILE A 248 10.93 -19.68 3.39
CA ILE A 248 10.15 -19.46 2.16
C ILE A 248 9.87 -17.97 1.98
N PHE A 249 9.53 -17.24 3.05
CA PHE A 249 9.23 -15.81 2.94
C PHE A 249 10.46 -14.94 2.61
N GLU A 250 11.63 -15.18 3.22
CA GLU A 250 12.87 -14.48 2.83
C GLU A 250 13.30 -14.86 1.41
N GLU A 251 13.08 -16.11 0.98
CA GLU A 251 13.32 -16.55 -0.40
C GLU A 251 12.36 -15.88 -1.40
N THR A 252 11.07 -15.76 -1.07
CA THR A 252 10.06 -15.05 -1.87
C THR A 252 10.38 -13.55 -1.96
N ILE A 253 10.73 -12.90 -0.85
CA ILE A 253 11.13 -11.48 -0.87
C ILE A 253 12.39 -11.29 -1.72
N SER A 254 13.38 -12.17 -1.58
CA SER A 254 14.60 -12.13 -2.41
C SER A 254 14.27 -12.24 -3.90
N ALA A 255 13.33 -13.13 -4.27
CA ALA A 255 12.84 -13.27 -5.64
C ALA A 255 12.05 -12.03 -6.12
N TRP A 256 11.43 -11.27 -5.23
CA TRP A 256 10.74 -10.04 -5.60
C TRP A 256 11.68 -8.85 -5.75
N GLU A 257 12.68 -8.73 -4.88
CA GLU A 257 13.79 -7.78 -5.03
C GLU A 257 14.51 -8.01 -6.37
N GLN A 258 14.66 -9.28 -6.78
CA GLN A 258 15.19 -9.70 -8.08
C GLN A 258 14.38 -9.14 -9.25
N ALA A 259 13.07 -9.36 -9.24
CA ALA A 259 12.18 -8.89 -10.30
C ALA A 259 12.17 -7.35 -10.40
N ILE A 260 12.25 -6.65 -9.26
CA ILE A 260 12.32 -5.17 -9.22
C ILE A 260 13.64 -4.68 -9.80
N ARG A 261 14.76 -5.32 -9.44
CA ARG A 261 16.08 -4.97 -9.96
C ARG A 261 16.13 -5.07 -11.49
N ASP A 262 15.57 -6.14 -12.07
CA ASP A 262 15.58 -6.32 -13.52
C ASP A 262 14.78 -5.24 -14.25
N GLN A 263 13.62 -4.86 -13.71
CA GLN A 263 12.84 -3.74 -14.24
C GLN A 263 13.61 -2.41 -14.14
N LEU A 264 14.38 -2.20 -13.07
CA LEU A 264 15.24 -1.02 -12.94
C LEU A 264 16.37 -1.03 -13.97
N LEU A 265 17.02 -2.17 -14.19
CA LEU A 265 18.09 -2.33 -15.18
C LEU A 265 17.57 -2.09 -16.61
N ASP A 266 16.37 -2.58 -16.93
CA ASP A 266 15.71 -2.31 -18.21
C ASP A 266 15.41 -0.82 -18.40
N SER A 267 14.87 -0.17 -17.36
CA SER A 267 14.52 1.26 -17.38
C SER A 267 15.71 2.20 -17.63
N ILE A 268 16.94 1.73 -17.37
CA ILE A 268 18.19 2.48 -17.61
C ILE A 268 18.99 1.96 -18.81
N GLY A 269 18.39 1.12 -19.65
CA GLY A 269 19.01 0.58 -20.87
C GLY A 269 20.08 -0.48 -20.64
N CYS A 270 20.12 -1.09 -19.45
CA CYS A 270 21.06 -2.15 -19.07
C CYS A 270 20.42 -3.55 -19.17
N GLY A 271 19.65 -3.79 -20.23
CA GLY A 271 18.86 -5.01 -20.42
C GLY A 271 19.69 -6.31 -20.46
N ASP A 272 20.95 -6.22 -20.89
CA ASP A 272 21.90 -7.35 -20.93
C ASP A 272 22.25 -7.91 -19.54
N LEU A 273 21.96 -7.13 -18.48
CA LEU A 273 22.17 -7.50 -17.08
C LEU A 273 20.93 -8.08 -16.40
N MET A 274 19.79 -8.19 -17.11
CA MET A 274 18.55 -8.78 -16.61
C MET A 274 18.65 -10.29 -16.43
N THR A 275 17.90 -10.83 -15.45
CA THR A 275 17.84 -12.27 -15.15
C THR A 275 16.76 -13.01 -15.91
N VAL A 276 15.68 -12.33 -16.31
CA VAL A 276 14.61 -12.89 -17.16
C VAL A 276 14.49 -12.01 -18.42
N PRO A 277 14.73 -12.54 -19.63
CA PRO A 277 14.44 -11.79 -20.85
C PRO A 277 12.92 -11.57 -20.95
N GLN A 278 12.45 -10.33 -20.78
CA GLN A 278 11.06 -9.95 -21.01
C GLN A 278 10.89 -9.41 -22.44
N THR A 279 9.69 -9.64 -22.99
CA THR A 279 9.16 -8.92 -24.15
C THR A 279 8.99 -7.42 -23.82
N PRO A 280 9.22 -6.51 -24.79
CA PRO A 280 9.41 -5.08 -24.52
C PRO A 280 8.10 -4.37 -24.12
N ILE A 281 8.08 -3.63 -23.01
CA ILE A 281 6.97 -2.72 -22.62
C ILE A 281 7.53 -1.48 -21.87
N GLU A 282 6.88 -0.33 -22.09
CA GLU A 282 7.21 1.06 -21.70
C GLU A 282 7.53 1.34 -20.21
N PRO A 283 8.33 2.39 -19.92
CA PRO A 283 8.79 2.73 -18.57
C PRO A 283 7.73 3.43 -17.71
N VAL A 284 7.67 3.09 -16.41
CA VAL A 284 6.75 3.71 -15.42
C VAL A 284 7.53 4.52 -14.36
N PRO A 285 7.28 5.84 -14.16
CA PRO A 285 8.14 6.68 -13.29
C PRO A 285 7.81 6.70 -11.78
N PHE A 286 8.86 6.92 -10.98
CA PHE A 286 8.96 7.47 -9.60
C PHE A 286 8.20 6.86 -8.38
N ALA A 287 7.34 5.86 -8.51
CA ALA A 287 6.66 5.21 -7.37
C ALA A 287 7.54 4.30 -6.48
N TRP A 288 8.87 4.31 -6.70
CA TRP A 288 9.76 3.21 -6.32
C TRP A 288 10.37 3.30 -4.91
N LEU A 289 10.58 4.50 -4.37
CA LEU A 289 11.12 4.65 -3.01
C LEU A 289 10.15 4.20 -1.90
N PHE A 290 8.84 4.31 -2.14
CA PHE A 290 7.82 3.90 -1.16
C PHE A 290 7.65 2.38 -1.08
N ALA A 291 7.89 1.64 -2.17
CA ALA A 291 7.83 0.18 -2.18
C ALA A 291 8.95 -0.44 -1.33
N MET A 292 10.17 0.09 -1.41
CA MET A 292 11.29 -0.36 -0.58
C MET A 292 11.06 -0.08 0.91
N HIS A 293 10.48 1.08 1.26
CA HIS A 293 10.16 1.43 2.64
C HIS A 293 9.06 0.52 3.22
N ALA A 294 8.02 0.21 2.44
CA ALA A 294 6.95 -0.70 2.83
C ALA A 294 7.43 -2.15 3.02
N MET A 295 8.42 -2.59 2.23
CA MET A 295 9.05 -3.92 2.40
C MET A 295 9.91 -4.00 3.66
N GLN A 296 10.57 -2.90 4.04
CA GLN A 296 11.36 -2.81 5.26
C GLN A 296 10.45 -2.80 6.51
N GLU A 297 9.33 -2.09 6.47
CA GLU A 297 8.30 -2.12 7.52
C GLU A 297 7.62 -3.49 7.67
N ALA A 298 7.36 -4.19 6.56
CA ALA A 298 6.82 -5.56 6.59
C ALA A 298 7.78 -6.55 7.26
N ARG A 299 9.10 -6.34 7.09
CA ARG A 299 10.17 -7.15 7.70
C ARG A 299 10.21 -6.99 9.23
N GLU A 300 9.93 -5.79 9.73
CA GLU A 300 9.88 -5.49 11.16
C GLU A 300 8.57 -5.99 11.81
N ALA A 301 7.45 -5.87 11.10
CA ALA A 301 6.14 -6.32 11.58
C ALA A 301 6.06 -7.86 11.75
N ALA A 302 6.72 -8.62 10.88
CA ALA A 302 6.76 -10.09 10.97
C ALA A 302 7.52 -10.63 12.20
N ALA A 303 8.31 -9.79 12.88
CA ALA A 303 9.10 -10.18 14.04
C ALA A 303 8.35 -10.13 15.39
N GLN A 304 7.12 -9.58 15.45
CA GLN A 304 6.57 -9.07 16.71
C GLN A 304 5.10 -9.41 17.11
N ASN A 305 4.50 -10.52 16.68
CA ASN A 305 3.43 -11.29 17.39
C ASN A 305 2.34 -11.86 16.49
N GLY A 306 1.79 -13.00 16.91
CA GLY A 306 0.65 -13.69 16.32
C GLY A 306 -0.68 -12.96 16.50
N ILE A 307 -1.55 -13.07 15.50
CA ILE A 307 -2.89 -12.48 15.48
C ILE A 307 -3.90 -13.59 15.23
N GLY A 308 -4.74 -13.86 16.24
CA GLY A 308 -5.91 -14.73 16.12
C GLY A 308 -7.10 -13.94 15.55
N SER A 309 -7.78 -14.51 14.56
CA SER A 309 -9.03 -13.97 13.99
C SER A 309 -10.24 -14.67 14.62
N LYS A 310 -11.01 -13.96 15.44
CA LYS A 310 -12.39 -14.34 15.78
C LYS A 310 -13.32 -13.84 14.68
N THR A 311 -14.08 -14.74 14.07
CA THR A 311 -15.09 -14.45 13.04
C THR A 311 -16.31 -13.76 13.64
N THR A 312 -16.40 -12.44 13.47
CA THR A 312 -17.61 -11.66 13.73
C THR A 312 -18.48 -11.55 12.47
N LYS A 313 -19.80 -11.42 12.63
CA LYS A 313 -20.77 -11.10 11.55
C LYS A 313 -20.18 -10.09 10.56
N LYS A 314 -20.24 -10.42 9.26
CA LYS A 314 -19.71 -9.56 8.19
C LYS A 314 -20.44 -8.22 8.21
N ALA A 315 -19.73 -7.13 8.49
CA ALA A 315 -20.29 -5.79 8.50
C ALA A 315 -20.66 -5.34 7.07
N ASP A 316 -21.84 -4.75 6.91
CA ASP A 316 -22.51 -4.45 5.64
C ASP A 316 -22.55 -2.96 5.29
N GLY A 317 -21.69 -2.16 5.91
CA GLY A 317 -21.50 -0.74 5.63
C GLY A 317 -20.30 -0.44 4.75
N GLY A 318 -19.81 0.80 4.83
CA GLY A 318 -18.66 1.29 4.09
C GLY A 318 -18.99 1.69 2.65
N VAL A 319 -18.06 1.42 1.73
CA VAL A 319 -18.17 1.77 0.32
C VAL A 319 -18.22 0.51 -0.53
N TYR A 320 -19.03 0.53 -1.57
CA TYR A 320 -19.11 -0.50 -2.60
C TYR A 320 -18.69 0.08 -3.94
N LYS A 321 -17.97 -0.70 -4.74
CA LYS A 321 -17.48 -0.34 -6.07
C LYS A 321 -18.00 -1.33 -7.10
N THR A 322 -18.49 -0.83 -8.22
CA THR A 322 -18.67 -1.59 -9.46
C THR A 322 -17.63 -1.14 -10.48
N SER A 323 -17.27 -2.01 -11.42
CA SER A 323 -16.44 -1.68 -12.60
C SER A 323 -17.13 -2.04 -13.92
N ASP A 324 -18.38 -2.46 -13.85
CA ASP A 324 -19.20 -3.00 -14.95
C ASP A 324 -20.61 -2.39 -14.95
N ALA A 325 -20.70 -1.09 -14.64
CA ALA A 325 -21.92 -0.29 -14.65
C ALA A 325 -23.04 -0.82 -13.74
N GLY A 326 -22.65 -1.49 -12.64
CA GLY A 326 -23.54 -1.99 -11.60
C GLY A 326 -23.93 -3.45 -11.73
N ALA A 327 -23.40 -4.20 -12.71
CA ALA A 327 -23.71 -5.63 -12.87
C ALA A 327 -23.14 -6.46 -11.70
N THR A 328 -21.92 -6.14 -11.26
CA THR A 328 -21.27 -6.70 -10.08
C THR A 328 -20.77 -5.61 -9.14
N TRP A 329 -20.78 -5.91 -7.84
CA TRP A 329 -20.37 -5.00 -6.77
C TRP A 329 -19.40 -5.68 -5.81
N ALA A 330 -18.31 -4.97 -5.51
CA ALA A 330 -17.32 -5.36 -4.52
C ALA A 330 -17.29 -4.35 -3.36
N GLN A 331 -17.29 -4.84 -2.13
CA GLN A 331 -17.13 -3.99 -0.95
C GLN A 331 -15.66 -3.55 -0.83
N THR A 332 -15.39 -2.25 -0.78
CA THR A 332 -14.05 -1.65 -0.71
C THR A 332 -13.84 -0.98 0.64
N VAL A 333 -13.24 -1.71 1.57
CA VAL A 333 -13.25 -1.36 3.01
C VAL A 333 -11.91 -1.48 3.70
N ALA A 334 -10.84 -1.78 2.97
CA ALA A 334 -9.52 -1.98 3.56
C ALA A 334 -9.02 -0.68 4.20
N PHE A 335 -8.66 -0.75 5.49
CA PHE A 335 -8.10 0.36 6.24
C PHE A 335 -6.70 -0.04 6.75
N PRO A 336 -5.61 0.36 6.07
CA PRO A 336 -4.27 -0.01 6.49
C PRO A 336 -3.96 0.54 7.88
N GLY A 337 -3.70 -0.33 8.85
CA GLY A 337 -3.24 0.02 10.19
C GLY A 337 -1.82 -0.47 10.41
N ALA A 338 -1.10 0.16 11.35
CA ALA A 338 0.30 -0.17 11.64
C ALA A 338 0.55 -1.62 12.09
N LYS A 339 -0.48 -2.31 12.60
CA LYS A 339 -0.40 -3.70 13.09
C LYS A 339 -1.20 -4.71 12.27
N SER A 340 -2.25 -4.25 11.58
CA SER A 340 -3.13 -5.09 10.77
C SER A 340 -3.93 -4.22 9.80
N VAL A 341 -4.44 -4.84 8.74
CA VAL A 341 -5.44 -4.20 7.87
C VAL A 341 -6.77 -4.22 8.61
N GLY A 342 -7.15 -3.06 9.15
CA GLY A 342 -8.48 -2.79 9.68
C GLY A 342 -9.53 -2.70 8.59
N THR A 343 -10.75 -2.34 8.97
CA THR A 343 -11.87 -2.24 8.03
C THR A 343 -12.79 -1.07 8.35
N ILE A 344 -13.25 -0.38 7.30
CA ILE A 344 -14.35 0.61 7.38
C ILE A 344 -15.72 -0.02 7.06
N ALA A 345 -15.81 -1.35 6.97
CA ALA A 345 -17.06 -2.06 6.73
C ALA A 345 -18.20 -1.75 7.72
N PRO A 346 -18.00 -1.38 9.00
CA PRO A 346 -19.13 -0.98 9.84
C PRO A 346 -19.59 0.47 9.61
N THR A 347 -18.82 1.29 8.91
CA THR A 347 -19.00 2.75 8.82
C THR A 347 -20.23 3.12 7.99
N ASN A 348 -20.93 4.16 8.44
CA ASN A 348 -22.04 4.79 7.73
C ASN A 348 -21.52 5.93 6.86
N VAL A 349 -21.49 5.72 5.55
CA VAL A 349 -20.97 6.70 4.59
C VAL A 349 -22.11 7.58 4.11
N LEU A 350 -21.99 8.88 4.37
CA LEU A 350 -23.00 9.90 4.02
C LEU A 350 -22.70 10.55 2.68
N VAL A 351 -21.41 10.78 2.40
CA VAL A 351 -20.96 11.51 1.21
C VAL A 351 -19.77 10.77 0.61
N VAL A 352 -19.81 10.56 -0.70
CA VAL A 352 -18.69 10.09 -1.51
C VAL A 352 -18.36 11.18 -2.53
N ARG A 353 -17.14 11.71 -2.50
CA ARG A 353 -16.66 12.72 -3.43
C ARG A 353 -15.39 12.24 -4.10
N ARG A 354 -15.31 12.48 -5.41
CA ARG A 354 -14.10 12.25 -6.20
C ARG A 354 -13.48 13.58 -6.52
N ASP A 355 -12.16 13.59 -6.59
CA ASP A 355 -11.42 14.75 -7.04
C ASP A 355 -11.51 14.88 -8.57
N ALA A 356 -11.79 16.09 -9.04
CA ALA A 356 -11.92 16.36 -10.47
C ALA A 356 -10.56 16.48 -11.19
N ALA A 357 -9.50 16.85 -10.46
CA ALA A 357 -8.14 16.97 -10.94
C ALA A 357 -7.34 15.66 -10.79
N ASP A 358 -7.72 14.81 -9.83
CA ASP A 358 -7.05 13.54 -9.54
C ASP A 358 -8.03 12.35 -9.43
N PRO A 359 -8.24 11.57 -10.50
CA PRO A 359 -9.18 10.45 -10.48
C PRO A 359 -8.90 9.40 -9.40
N GLU A 360 -7.67 9.28 -8.89
CA GLU A 360 -7.35 8.32 -7.83
C GLU A 360 -7.76 8.82 -6.44
N ALA A 361 -7.97 10.13 -6.28
CA ALA A 361 -8.32 10.75 -5.02
C ALA A 361 -9.84 10.73 -4.75
N MET A 362 -10.21 10.25 -3.56
CA MET A 362 -11.58 10.18 -3.08
C MET A 362 -11.67 10.60 -1.62
N TYR A 363 -12.83 11.15 -1.25
CA TYR A 363 -13.11 11.63 0.09
C TYR A 363 -14.48 11.16 0.56
N LEU A 364 -14.56 10.72 1.82
CA LEU A 364 -15.78 10.25 2.45
C LEU A 364 -16.15 11.11 3.64
N GLY A 365 -17.40 11.60 3.64
CA GLY A 365 -18.05 12.08 4.86
C GLY A 365 -18.81 10.93 5.51
N THR A 366 -18.62 10.72 6.81
CA THR A 366 -19.27 9.64 7.55
C THR A 366 -20.15 10.17 8.67
N ARG A 367 -21.07 9.35 9.17
CA ARG A 367 -21.99 9.76 10.25
C ARG A 367 -21.29 9.82 11.61
N GLU A 368 -20.44 8.85 11.94
CA GLU A 368 -19.83 8.76 13.27
C GLU A 368 -18.30 8.86 13.26
N ASN A 369 -17.65 8.53 12.15
CA ASN A 369 -16.21 8.29 12.10
C ASN A 369 -15.43 9.43 11.41
N GLY A 370 -16.02 10.61 11.31
CA GLY A 370 -15.39 11.77 10.71
C GLY A 370 -15.17 11.61 9.21
N MET A 371 -14.02 12.06 8.73
CA MET A 371 -13.63 12.05 7.32
C MET A 371 -12.64 10.93 7.02
N PHE A 372 -12.88 10.22 5.92
CA PHE A 372 -11.91 9.31 5.31
C PHE A 372 -11.51 9.81 3.92
N PHE A 373 -10.41 9.29 3.41
CA PHE A 373 -9.92 9.58 2.08
C PHE A 373 -9.15 8.38 1.51
N SER A 374 -9.05 8.32 0.20
CA SER A 374 -8.29 7.33 -0.57
C SER A 374 -7.53 8.07 -1.65
N TYR A 375 -6.32 7.61 -1.96
CA TYR A 375 -5.50 8.09 -3.09
C TYR A 375 -5.17 6.96 -4.07
N ASP A 376 -5.98 5.90 -4.03
CA ASP A 376 -5.85 4.69 -4.84
C ASP A 376 -7.21 4.20 -5.35
N ASN A 377 -8.08 5.16 -5.69
CA ASN A 377 -9.40 4.95 -6.29
C ASN A 377 -10.29 3.99 -5.46
N GLY A 378 -10.31 4.25 -4.15
CA GLY A 378 -11.10 3.55 -3.15
C GLY A 378 -10.57 2.16 -2.78
N ALA A 379 -9.38 1.76 -3.22
CA ALA A 379 -8.84 0.44 -2.90
C ALA A 379 -8.46 0.32 -1.42
N THR A 380 -7.88 1.38 -0.84
CA THR A 380 -7.61 1.53 0.59
C THR A 380 -8.06 2.89 1.10
N TRP A 381 -8.46 2.92 2.38
CA TRP A 381 -8.95 4.13 3.03
C TRP A 381 -8.05 4.53 4.19
N GLN A 382 -7.86 5.85 4.34
CA GLN A 382 -7.19 6.49 5.45
C GLN A 382 -8.18 7.42 6.15
N GLN A 383 -8.01 7.62 7.46
CA GLN A 383 -8.86 8.52 8.25
C GLN A 383 -8.12 9.83 8.49
N SER A 384 -8.84 10.94 8.49
CA SER A 384 -8.25 12.23 8.86
C SER A 384 -7.69 12.18 10.29
N ARG A 385 -6.47 12.69 10.45
CA ARG A 385 -5.80 12.77 11.77
C ARG A 385 -6.13 14.06 12.52
N VAL A 386 -6.80 15.01 11.86
CA VAL A 386 -7.17 16.30 12.46
C VAL A 386 -8.29 16.08 13.48
N ALA A 387 -8.10 16.53 14.72
CA ALA A 387 -9.02 16.28 15.83
C ALA A 387 -10.48 16.66 15.49
N GLY A 388 -10.69 17.80 14.81
CA GLY A 388 -12.01 18.25 14.38
C GLY A 388 -12.69 17.38 13.32
N LEU A 389 -11.94 16.52 12.60
CA LEU A 389 -12.43 15.71 11.48
C LEU A 389 -12.18 14.20 11.66
N LYS A 390 -11.57 13.78 12.77
CA LYS A 390 -11.29 12.37 13.08
C LYS A 390 -12.55 11.60 13.48
N GLU A 391 -13.56 12.28 14.01
CA GLU A 391 -14.80 11.68 14.50
C GLU A 391 -16.00 12.59 14.26
N GLY A 392 -17.20 12.04 14.49
CA GLY A 392 -18.46 12.75 14.33
C GLY A 392 -18.95 12.79 12.89
N ARG A 393 -20.05 13.52 12.69
CA ARG A 393 -20.74 13.63 11.41
C ARG A 393 -20.04 14.63 10.49
N VAL A 394 -19.72 14.20 9.27
CA VAL A 394 -19.27 15.08 8.17
C VAL A 394 -20.39 15.16 7.15
N ASP A 395 -20.91 16.37 6.94
CA ASP A 395 -22.14 16.60 6.19
C ASP A 395 -21.90 16.79 4.68
N GLU A 396 -20.79 17.44 4.30
CA GLU A 396 -20.45 17.69 2.89
C GLU A 396 -18.93 17.89 2.73
N ILE A 397 -18.41 17.52 1.56
CA ILE A 397 -17.01 17.74 1.18
C ILE A 397 -16.98 18.34 -0.22
N ALA A 398 -16.21 19.41 -0.42
CA ALA A 398 -15.92 19.95 -1.74
C ALA A 398 -14.41 20.07 -1.95
N VAL A 399 -13.98 19.80 -3.16
CA VAL A 399 -12.57 19.88 -3.56
C VAL A 399 -12.46 20.92 -4.67
N ASP A 400 -11.43 21.76 -4.58
CA ASP A 400 -11.14 22.73 -5.63
C ASP A 400 -10.80 21.99 -6.94
N PRO A 401 -11.54 22.25 -8.04
CA PRO A 401 -11.37 21.53 -9.29
C PRO A 401 -10.04 21.82 -10.00
N LYS A 402 -9.33 22.88 -9.60
CA LYS A 402 -8.00 23.24 -10.14
C LYS A 402 -6.85 22.86 -9.21
N ASN A 403 -7.13 22.61 -7.93
CA ASN A 403 -6.11 22.31 -6.95
C ASN A 403 -6.59 21.29 -5.91
N LYS A 404 -6.22 20.03 -6.11
CA LYS A 404 -6.55 18.91 -5.20
C LYS A 404 -6.14 19.11 -3.74
N CYS A 405 -5.21 20.02 -3.46
CA CYS A 405 -4.76 20.30 -2.11
C CYS A 405 -5.65 21.29 -1.36
N VAL A 406 -6.60 21.93 -2.05
CA VAL A 406 -7.60 22.82 -1.45
C VAL A 406 -8.91 22.05 -1.28
N ILE A 407 -9.23 21.74 -0.03
CA ILE A 407 -10.37 20.88 0.34
C ILE A 407 -11.20 21.60 1.40
N PHE A 408 -12.51 21.57 1.22
CA PHE A 408 -13.49 22.15 2.13
C PHE A 408 -14.36 21.05 2.73
N VAL A 409 -14.54 21.10 4.05
CA VAL A 409 -15.32 20.09 4.77
C VAL A 409 -16.33 20.77 5.68
N ILE A 410 -17.61 20.46 5.48
CA ILE A 410 -18.69 20.90 6.37
C ILE A 410 -18.89 19.86 7.47
N LYS A 411 -18.86 20.32 8.71
CA LYS A 411 -19.26 19.54 9.89
C LYS A 411 -20.11 20.42 10.80
N GLY A 412 -21.42 20.17 10.79
CA GLY A 412 -22.40 20.93 11.57
C GLY A 412 -22.43 22.41 11.21
N ALA A 413 -21.97 23.26 12.13
CA ALA A 413 -21.95 24.72 11.95
C ALA A 413 -20.60 25.27 11.45
N ARG A 414 -19.61 24.40 11.18
CA ARG A 414 -18.25 24.79 10.82
C ARG A 414 -17.87 24.36 9.42
N LEU A 415 -17.14 25.24 8.74
CA LEU A 415 -16.44 24.98 7.50
C LEU A 415 -14.95 24.87 7.77
N PHE A 416 -14.38 23.70 7.53
CA PHE A 416 -12.95 23.47 7.58
C PHE A 416 -12.35 23.66 6.18
N LYS A 417 -11.13 24.21 6.10
CA LYS A 417 -10.38 24.37 4.85
C LYS A 417 -8.97 23.81 5.00
N SER A 418 -8.56 22.96 4.07
CA SER A 418 -7.16 22.57 3.88
C SER A 418 -6.58 23.28 2.66
N VAL A 419 -5.27 23.53 2.67
CA VAL A 419 -4.49 24.03 1.53
C VAL A 419 -3.24 23.18 1.27
N ASP A 420 -3.12 22.06 1.98
CA ASP A 420 -1.93 21.20 2.03
C ASP A 420 -2.29 19.71 1.86
N CYS A 421 -3.34 19.45 1.06
CA CYS A 421 -3.77 18.11 0.67
C CYS A 421 -4.17 17.25 1.87
N ASN A 422 -5.10 17.77 2.69
CA ASN A 422 -5.72 17.09 3.83
C ASN A 422 -4.74 16.78 4.99
N ARG A 423 -3.55 17.40 5.02
CA ARG A 423 -2.59 17.25 6.13
C ARG A 423 -3.01 18.10 7.33
N THR A 424 -3.41 19.34 7.08
CA THR A 424 -3.96 20.25 8.10
C THR A 424 -5.25 20.89 7.61
N TYR A 425 -6.06 21.36 8.56
CA TYR A 425 -7.27 22.14 8.29
C TYR A 425 -7.35 23.33 9.23
N SER A 426 -7.65 24.50 8.69
CA SER A 426 -8.13 25.66 9.46
C SER A 426 -9.64 25.50 9.69
N ASP A 427 -10.09 25.63 10.93
CA ASP A 427 -11.52 25.68 11.29
C ASP A 427 -12.11 27.11 11.25
N GLU A 428 -11.29 28.07 10.85
CA GLU A 428 -11.64 29.50 10.74
C GLU A 428 -12.26 29.89 9.39
N ALA A 429 -12.40 28.98 8.42
CA ALA A 429 -12.90 29.34 7.09
C ALA A 429 -14.35 29.86 7.11
N TYR A 430 -15.20 29.31 7.98
CA TYR A 430 -16.48 29.90 8.37
C TYR A 430 -17.04 29.17 9.59
N VAL A 431 -17.64 29.93 10.52
CA VAL A 431 -18.40 29.38 11.65
C VAL A 431 -19.75 30.07 11.73
N GLU A 432 -20.82 29.29 11.66
CA GLU A 432 -22.17 29.77 11.89
C GLU A 432 -22.44 29.87 13.40
N THR A 433 -22.73 31.09 13.88
CA THR A 433 -22.91 31.37 15.31
C THR A 433 -24.38 31.38 15.72
N ARG A 434 -25.32 31.46 14.78
CA ARG A 434 -26.76 31.46 15.09
C ARG A 434 -27.22 30.07 15.49
N VAL A 435 -27.84 29.98 16.65
CA VAL A 435 -28.41 28.74 17.20
C VAL A 435 -29.44 28.16 16.22
N GLY A 436 -29.35 26.86 15.95
CA GLY A 436 -30.28 26.14 15.06
C GLY A 436 -30.01 26.32 13.56
N VAL A 437 -29.02 27.14 13.18
CA VAL A 437 -28.57 27.25 11.78
C VAL A 437 -27.34 26.37 11.58
N SER A 438 -27.35 25.54 10.53
CA SER A 438 -26.22 24.70 10.16
C SER A 438 -25.85 24.91 8.69
N LEU A 439 -24.61 24.58 8.36
CA LEU A 439 -24.15 24.57 6.99
C LEU A 439 -24.70 23.32 6.28
N LYS A 440 -25.06 23.44 5.02
CA LYS A 440 -25.71 22.35 4.27
C LYS A 440 -24.91 21.89 3.06
N THR A 441 -24.38 22.83 2.30
CA THR A 441 -23.69 22.52 1.05
C THR A 441 -22.68 23.62 0.73
N ILE A 442 -21.63 23.26 0.01
CA ILE A 442 -20.62 24.20 -0.47
C ILE A 442 -20.27 23.87 -1.92
N ALA A 443 -20.11 24.91 -2.73
CA ALA A 443 -19.66 24.80 -4.11
C ALA A 443 -18.47 25.74 -4.36
N VAL A 444 -17.43 25.19 -5.01
CA VAL A 444 -16.26 25.93 -5.46
C VAL A 444 -16.43 26.22 -6.95
N ASP A 445 -16.18 27.46 -7.36
CA ASP A 445 -16.26 27.85 -8.77
C ASP A 445 -15.17 27.17 -9.62
N TRP A 446 -15.55 26.70 -10.81
CA TRP A 446 -14.68 25.90 -11.66
C TRP A 446 -13.58 26.70 -12.37
N TYR A 447 -13.81 27.98 -12.64
CA TYR A 447 -12.83 28.86 -13.29
C TYR A 447 -12.03 29.68 -12.29
N ASN A 448 -12.64 30.09 -11.19
CA ASN A 448 -12.00 30.94 -10.21
C ASN A 448 -12.20 30.36 -8.81
N SER A 449 -11.24 29.56 -8.34
CA SER A 449 -11.26 28.94 -7.02
C SER A 449 -11.27 29.93 -5.84
N GLN A 450 -11.16 31.24 -6.09
CA GLN A 450 -11.43 32.27 -5.07
C GLN A 450 -12.93 32.46 -4.79
N ILE A 451 -13.79 32.04 -5.72
CA ILE A 451 -15.25 32.18 -5.60
C ILE A 451 -15.84 30.90 -5.02
N LEU A 452 -16.54 31.05 -3.89
CA LEU A 452 -17.24 29.95 -3.23
C LEU A 452 -18.66 30.35 -2.87
N TRP A 453 -19.53 29.35 -2.83
CA TRP A 453 -20.92 29.50 -2.44
C TRP A 453 -21.24 28.53 -1.30
N LEU A 454 -21.85 29.04 -0.23
CA LEU A 454 -22.17 28.28 0.97
C LEU A 454 -23.66 28.38 1.25
N GLY A 455 -24.34 27.23 1.27
CA GLY A 455 -25.77 27.11 1.57
C GLY A 455 -26.03 26.77 3.03
N LEU A 456 -27.02 27.42 3.63
CA LEU A 456 -27.40 27.29 5.03
C LEU A 456 -28.77 26.60 5.22
N SER A 457 -28.99 26.01 6.40
CA SER A 457 -30.24 25.34 6.77
C SER A 457 -31.46 26.25 6.83
N ASN A 458 -31.25 27.55 7.00
CA ASN A 458 -32.31 28.57 6.97
C ASN A 458 -32.57 29.13 5.55
N GLY A 459 -31.85 28.62 4.54
CA GLY A 459 -32.01 29.01 3.14
C GLY A 459 -31.14 30.16 2.65
N ASN A 460 -30.41 30.83 3.54
CA ASN A 460 -29.45 31.83 3.10
C ASN A 460 -28.33 31.17 2.29
N VAL A 461 -27.88 31.88 1.26
CA VAL A 461 -26.68 31.53 0.50
C VAL A 461 -25.66 32.65 0.67
N LEU A 462 -24.47 32.28 1.08
CA LEU A 462 -23.31 33.15 1.22
C LEU A 462 -22.37 32.95 0.04
N LYS A 463 -21.67 34.02 -0.34
CA LYS A 463 -20.66 34.04 -1.38
C LYS A 463 -19.35 34.56 -0.81
N SER A 464 -18.26 33.88 -1.10
CA SER A 464 -16.89 34.39 -0.93
C SER A 464 -16.29 34.67 -2.30
N VAL A 465 -15.41 35.67 -2.38
CA VAL A 465 -14.64 36.03 -3.59
C VAL A 465 -13.14 36.05 -3.33
N ASP A 466 -12.71 35.57 -2.16
CA ASP A 466 -11.34 35.61 -1.65
C ASP A 466 -10.91 34.29 -1.00
N ALA A 467 -11.40 33.18 -1.55
CA ALA A 467 -11.14 31.81 -1.11
C ALA A 467 -11.53 31.53 0.35
N ALA A 468 -12.75 31.90 0.72
CA ALA A 468 -13.33 31.70 2.06
C ALA A 468 -12.62 32.48 3.18
N LYS A 469 -12.01 33.63 2.87
CA LYS A 469 -11.51 34.55 3.92
C LYS A 469 -12.63 35.45 4.43
N THR A 470 -13.46 35.96 3.52
CA THR A 470 -14.64 36.75 3.86
C THR A 470 -15.87 36.23 3.11
N TRP A 471 -17.03 36.48 3.70
CA TRP A 471 -18.32 35.99 3.22
C TRP A 471 -19.34 37.12 3.19
N GLN A 472 -20.09 37.20 2.10
CA GLN A 472 -21.20 38.12 1.93
C GLN A 472 -22.46 37.34 1.61
N ARG A 473 -23.60 37.77 2.17
CA ARG A 473 -24.88 37.14 1.86
C ARG A 473 -25.30 37.50 0.44
N ALA A 474 -25.47 36.49 -0.40
CA ALA A 474 -25.86 36.66 -1.81
C ALA A 474 -27.35 36.37 -2.06
N MET A 475 -27.98 35.53 -1.25
CA MET A 475 -29.42 35.23 -1.37
C MET A 475 -30.07 35.10 0.00
N ASN A 476 -31.28 35.65 0.14
CA ASN A 476 -32.18 35.40 1.27
C ASN A 476 -33.18 34.31 0.88
N GLY A 477 -32.89 33.06 1.24
CA GLY A 477 -33.85 31.97 1.09
C GLY A 477 -34.80 31.86 2.29
N LYS A 478 -35.85 31.05 2.12
CA LYS A 478 -36.86 30.78 3.17
C LYS A 478 -36.71 29.39 3.79
N THR A 479 -36.11 28.46 3.07
CA THR A 479 -35.97 27.05 3.47
C THR A 479 -34.58 26.55 3.12
N SER A 480 -34.12 25.48 3.79
CA SER A 480 -32.79 24.88 3.66
C SER A 480 -32.28 24.84 2.21
N ALA A 481 -31.11 25.43 1.98
CA ALA A 481 -30.38 25.35 0.71
C ALA A 481 -29.63 24.01 0.65
N ASN A 482 -30.23 23.01 0.03
CA ASN A 482 -29.75 21.62 0.09
C ASN A 482 -28.63 21.32 -0.91
N ALA A 483 -28.63 22.00 -2.06
CA ALA A 483 -27.60 21.82 -3.08
C ALA A 483 -27.33 23.13 -3.80
N ILE A 484 -26.08 23.35 -4.19
CA ILE A 484 -25.65 24.48 -5.02
C ILE A 484 -24.80 23.94 -6.16
N LEU A 485 -25.12 24.35 -7.39
CA LEU A 485 -24.29 24.12 -8.56
C LEU A 485 -23.83 25.46 -9.13
N VAL A 486 -22.53 25.60 -9.33
CA VAL A 486 -21.93 26.67 -10.12
C VAL A 486 -21.67 26.10 -11.51
N ASN A 487 -22.10 26.81 -12.54
CA ASN A 487 -21.95 26.31 -13.90
C ASN A 487 -20.46 26.20 -14.28
N GLN A 488 -20.06 25.03 -14.79
CA GLN A 488 -18.68 24.75 -15.15
C GLN A 488 -18.16 25.48 -16.41
N THR A 489 -19.03 26.14 -17.18
CA THR A 489 -18.68 26.95 -18.37
C THR A 489 -18.94 28.46 -18.20
N ASP A 490 -19.69 28.88 -17.18
CA ASP A 490 -19.94 30.29 -16.87
C ASP A 490 -20.14 30.54 -15.37
N SER A 491 -19.12 31.08 -14.69
CA SER A 491 -19.13 31.44 -13.27
C SER A 491 -20.26 32.37 -12.82
N ARG A 492 -20.94 33.05 -13.75
CA ARG A 492 -22.08 33.93 -13.43
C ARG A 492 -23.36 33.14 -13.19
N MET A 493 -23.43 31.91 -13.70
CA MET A 493 -24.60 31.05 -13.60
C MET A 493 -24.49 30.15 -12.37
N VAL A 494 -25.44 30.29 -11.45
CA VAL A 494 -25.53 29.46 -10.23
C VAL A 494 -26.96 29.02 -10.03
N LEU A 495 -27.13 27.75 -9.68
CA LEU A 495 -28.41 27.12 -9.38
C LEU A 495 -28.39 26.63 -7.93
N VAL A 496 -29.42 27.00 -7.16
CA VAL A 496 -29.58 26.62 -5.76
C VAL A 496 -30.88 25.84 -5.62
N ALA A 497 -30.82 24.65 -5.05
CA ALA A 497 -31.99 23.87 -4.69
C ALA A 497 -32.42 24.18 -3.24
N SER A 498 -33.67 24.60 -3.07
CA SER A 498 -34.26 24.99 -1.79
C SER A 498 -35.32 23.97 -1.38
N ALA A 499 -35.20 23.40 -0.18
CA ALA A 499 -36.11 22.37 0.30
C ALA A 499 -37.58 22.85 0.28
N GLY A 500 -38.43 22.22 -0.55
CA GLY A 500 -39.85 22.55 -0.65
C GLY A 500 -40.16 23.93 -1.25
N ASN A 501 -39.18 24.55 -1.93
CA ASN A 501 -39.33 25.83 -2.62
C ASN A 501 -38.66 25.82 -4.01
N GLY A 502 -38.43 24.63 -4.58
CA GLY A 502 -37.86 24.45 -5.92
C GLY A 502 -36.43 24.96 -6.04
N PHE A 503 -36.15 25.68 -7.13
CA PHE A 503 -34.82 26.21 -7.39
C PHE A 503 -34.80 27.72 -7.51
N TYR A 504 -33.63 28.28 -7.18
CA TYR A 504 -33.27 29.66 -7.44
C TYR A 504 -32.10 29.69 -8.41
N ARG A 505 -32.18 30.55 -9.41
CA ARG A 505 -31.18 30.66 -10.48
C ARG A 505 -30.72 32.10 -10.62
N THR A 506 -29.42 32.28 -10.78
CA THR A 506 -28.78 33.55 -11.17
C THR A 506 -28.05 33.35 -12.49
N THR A 507 -27.92 34.42 -13.28
CA THR A 507 -27.05 34.52 -14.47
C THR A 507 -26.09 35.70 -14.41
N ASP A 508 -26.04 36.41 -13.28
CA ASP A 508 -25.25 37.63 -13.08
C ASP A 508 -24.33 37.55 -11.85
N ALA A 509 -23.90 36.32 -11.52
CA ALA A 509 -23.04 36.00 -10.37
C ALA A 509 -23.65 36.33 -9.01
N GLY A 510 -24.99 36.22 -8.89
CA GLY A 510 -25.77 36.34 -7.66
C GLY A 510 -26.15 37.77 -7.32
N LYS A 511 -26.15 38.70 -8.29
CA LYS A 511 -26.70 40.05 -8.08
C LYS A 511 -28.23 39.98 -8.09
N THR A 512 -28.81 39.16 -8.96
CA THR A 512 -30.25 38.89 -9.01
C THR A 512 -30.54 37.39 -9.02
N TRP A 513 -31.66 37.02 -8.41
CA TRP A 513 -32.08 35.62 -8.29
C TRP A 513 -33.51 35.48 -8.80
N LYS A 514 -33.71 34.51 -9.70
CA LYS A 514 -35.02 34.12 -10.21
C LYS A 514 -35.42 32.80 -9.56
N ASN A 515 -36.59 32.79 -8.90
CA ASN A 515 -37.23 31.55 -8.49
C ASN A 515 -37.93 30.91 -9.71
N ILE A 516 -37.65 29.64 -9.98
CA ILE A 516 -38.18 28.89 -11.14
C ILE A 516 -39.26 27.86 -10.77
N GLU A 517 -39.81 27.90 -9.55
CA GLU A 517 -40.86 27.00 -9.07
C GLU A 517 -42.06 26.90 -10.02
N LYS A 518 -42.38 27.98 -10.74
CA LYS A 518 -43.47 27.99 -11.73
C LYS A 518 -43.26 26.99 -12.86
N GLU A 519 -42.01 26.70 -13.22
CA GLU A 519 -41.66 25.72 -14.26
C GLU A 519 -41.84 24.27 -13.77
N LEU A 520 -42.00 24.07 -12.46
CA LEU A 520 -42.14 22.76 -11.83
C LEU A 520 -43.60 22.36 -11.56
N LYS A 521 -44.57 23.20 -11.92
CA LYS A 521 -46.00 22.99 -11.60
C LYS A 521 -46.57 21.65 -12.07
N ASN A 522 -46.03 21.11 -13.17
CA ASN A 522 -46.47 19.84 -13.74
C ASN A 522 -45.80 18.62 -13.07
N PHE A 523 -44.83 18.83 -12.18
CA PHE A 523 -44.08 17.79 -11.49
C PHE A 523 -44.40 17.84 -9.99
N LYS A 524 -45.48 17.17 -9.57
CA LYS A 524 -45.88 17.14 -8.15
C LYS A 524 -44.75 16.58 -7.28
N GLY A 525 -44.16 17.42 -6.43
CA GLY A 525 -42.98 17.09 -5.62
C GLY A 525 -41.63 17.38 -6.28
N GLY A 526 -41.60 17.99 -7.47
CA GLY A 526 -40.38 18.43 -8.16
C GLY A 526 -39.64 19.56 -7.44
N ASP A 527 -40.34 20.27 -6.55
CA ASP A 527 -39.82 21.32 -5.68
C ASP A 527 -39.01 20.77 -4.47
N SER A 528 -39.14 19.48 -4.19
CA SER A 528 -38.44 18.78 -3.12
C SER A 528 -37.21 18.06 -3.66
N VAL A 529 -36.09 18.77 -3.70
CA VAL A 529 -34.82 18.30 -4.30
C VAL A 529 -33.90 17.73 -3.22
N SER A 530 -33.38 16.53 -3.46
CA SER A 530 -32.37 15.88 -2.60
C SER A 530 -30.95 16.12 -3.10
N GLU A 531 -30.71 16.04 -4.41
CA GLU A 531 -29.37 16.16 -4.98
C GLU A 531 -29.43 16.76 -6.41
N LEU A 532 -28.34 17.43 -6.79
CA LEU A 532 -28.14 18.05 -8.10
C LEU A 532 -26.85 17.52 -8.71
N SER A 533 -26.86 17.25 -10.01
CA SER A 533 -25.67 16.85 -10.77
C SER A 533 -25.62 17.53 -12.14
N GLN A 534 -24.43 17.90 -12.59
CA GLN A 534 -24.19 18.57 -13.87
C GLN A 534 -23.25 17.74 -14.75
N ASP A 535 -23.57 17.69 -16.04
CA ASP A 535 -22.70 17.16 -17.09
C ASP A 535 -21.58 18.16 -17.44
N LYS A 536 -20.33 17.69 -17.59
CA LYS A 536 -19.16 18.56 -17.71
C LYS A 536 -19.16 19.20 -19.10
N ARG A 537 -18.87 20.50 -19.13
CA ARG A 537 -18.89 21.33 -20.36
C ARG A 537 -20.27 21.54 -21.00
N SER A 538 -21.37 21.12 -20.36
CA SER A 538 -22.72 21.39 -20.86
C SER A 538 -23.57 22.16 -19.85
N GLN A 539 -24.71 22.69 -20.32
CA GLN A 539 -25.73 23.29 -19.46
C GLN A 539 -26.71 22.23 -18.91
N VAL A 540 -26.43 20.94 -19.11
CA VAL A 540 -27.31 19.86 -18.69
C VAL A 540 -27.19 19.64 -17.19
N VAL A 541 -28.33 19.75 -16.50
CA VAL A 541 -28.45 19.51 -15.07
C VAL A 541 -29.52 18.46 -14.85
N VAL A 542 -29.24 17.51 -13.94
CA VAL A 542 -30.21 16.50 -13.52
C VAL A 542 -30.43 16.64 -12.01
N ALA A 543 -31.69 16.66 -11.62
CA ALA A 543 -32.13 16.80 -10.24
C ALA A 543 -32.84 15.52 -9.77
N ALA A 544 -32.44 15.03 -8.61
CA ALA A 544 -33.20 14.03 -7.87
C ALA A 544 -34.26 14.74 -7.03
N THR A 545 -35.53 14.43 -7.26
CA THR A 545 -36.67 15.08 -6.61
C THR A 545 -37.66 14.06 -6.05
N LYS A 546 -38.61 14.51 -5.23
CA LYS A 546 -39.73 13.65 -4.76
C LYS A 546 -40.65 13.22 -5.90
N TYR A 547 -40.74 13.97 -7.00
CA TYR A 547 -41.44 13.55 -8.21
C TYR A 547 -40.73 12.38 -8.91
N GLY A 548 -39.40 12.41 -8.94
CA GLY A 548 -38.56 11.52 -9.72
C GLY A 548 -37.31 12.26 -10.19
N LEU A 549 -36.76 11.85 -11.33
CA LEU A 549 -35.66 12.55 -11.99
C LEU A 549 -36.19 13.65 -12.92
N LEU A 550 -35.64 14.86 -12.77
CA LEU A 550 -35.87 15.98 -13.69
C LEU A 550 -34.57 16.35 -14.38
N ARG A 551 -34.62 16.70 -15.66
CA ARG A 551 -33.48 17.17 -16.46
C ARG A 551 -33.75 18.55 -17.02
N SER A 552 -32.72 19.37 -17.05
CA SER A 552 -32.70 20.68 -17.69
C SER A 552 -31.54 20.72 -18.68
N PHE A 553 -31.74 21.34 -19.84
CA PHE A 553 -30.69 21.55 -20.86
C PHE A 553 -30.12 22.98 -20.89
N ASP A 554 -30.69 23.89 -20.08
CA ASP A 554 -30.42 25.33 -20.08
C ASP A 554 -30.01 25.84 -18.68
N PHE A 555 -29.36 24.96 -17.92
CA PHE A 555 -28.87 25.18 -16.57
C PHE A 555 -29.96 25.63 -15.60
N GLY A 556 -31.06 24.88 -15.59
CA GLY A 556 -32.20 25.07 -14.70
C GLY A 556 -33.12 26.21 -15.10
N ALA A 557 -33.17 26.64 -16.35
CA ALA A 557 -34.20 27.60 -16.79
C ALA A 557 -35.53 26.88 -17.08
N THR A 558 -35.47 25.70 -17.69
CA THR A 558 -36.60 24.82 -18.00
C THR A 558 -36.29 23.38 -17.60
N TRP A 559 -37.33 22.58 -17.33
CA TRP A 559 -37.21 21.21 -16.84
C TRP A 559 -38.16 20.26 -17.56
N GLU A 560 -37.68 19.05 -17.81
CA GLU A 560 -38.45 17.91 -18.29
C GLU A 560 -38.25 16.69 -17.37
N SER A 561 -39.19 15.75 -17.40
CA SER A 561 -39.03 14.49 -16.66
C SER A 561 -38.11 13.53 -17.40
N VAL A 562 -37.26 12.83 -16.65
CA VAL A 562 -36.51 11.69 -17.18
C VAL A 562 -37.35 10.43 -16.96
N PRO A 563 -37.62 9.62 -18.00
CA PRO A 563 -38.35 8.35 -17.82
C PRO A 563 -37.64 7.44 -16.81
N MET A 564 -38.41 6.74 -15.99
CA MET A 564 -37.92 5.83 -14.95
C MET A 564 -38.71 4.51 -14.99
N LEU A 565 -38.16 3.44 -14.41
CA LEU A 565 -38.87 2.17 -14.27
C LEU A 565 -40.05 2.25 -13.28
N THR A 566 -39.98 3.17 -12.33
CA THR A 566 -41.02 3.41 -11.32
C THR A 566 -41.86 4.62 -11.71
N ALA A 567 -43.15 4.56 -11.43
CA ALA A 567 -44.04 5.70 -11.65
C ALA A 567 -43.61 6.93 -10.81
N PRO A 568 -43.89 8.16 -11.28
CA PRO A 568 -43.58 9.37 -10.54
C PRO A 568 -44.13 9.34 -9.10
N GLY A 569 -43.32 9.80 -8.16
CA GLY A 569 -43.65 9.86 -6.74
C GLY A 569 -43.57 8.54 -5.97
N GLN A 570 -43.26 7.41 -6.62
CA GLN A 570 -43.17 6.10 -5.94
C GLN A 570 -41.77 5.74 -5.46
N ALA A 571 -40.71 6.22 -6.13
CA ALA A 571 -39.33 5.96 -5.73
C ALA A 571 -38.75 7.09 -4.88
N ALA A 572 -38.25 6.75 -3.69
CA ALA A 572 -37.46 7.67 -2.88
C ALA A 572 -36.00 7.69 -3.37
N ILE A 573 -35.69 8.58 -4.31
CA ILE A 573 -34.34 8.74 -4.86
C ILE A 573 -33.45 9.39 -3.80
N ARG A 574 -32.39 8.68 -3.40
CA ARG A 574 -31.46 9.13 -2.35
C ARG A 574 -30.19 9.72 -2.91
N ALA A 575 -29.71 9.18 -4.03
CA ALA A 575 -28.47 9.59 -4.65
C ALA A 575 -28.59 9.57 -6.17
N ILE A 576 -27.88 10.48 -6.84
CA ILE A 576 -27.73 10.54 -8.29
C ILE A 576 -26.28 10.83 -8.67
N ALA A 577 -25.82 10.20 -9.74
CA ALA A 577 -24.56 10.54 -10.38
C ALA A 577 -24.77 10.60 -11.90
N VAL A 578 -24.22 11.63 -12.53
CA VAL A 578 -24.31 11.85 -13.98
C VAL A 578 -22.89 11.82 -14.51
N ASN A 579 -22.68 11.09 -15.60
CA ASN A 579 -21.38 11.09 -16.25
C ASN A 579 -21.13 12.45 -16.93
N PRO A 580 -19.96 13.04 -16.75
CA PRO A 580 -19.56 14.29 -17.38
C PRO A 580 -19.38 14.31 -18.91
N ASP A 581 -19.55 13.18 -19.62
CA ASP A 581 -19.55 13.18 -21.08
C ASP A 581 -20.98 12.97 -21.63
N HIS A 582 -21.61 14.08 -22.03
CA HIS A 582 -22.90 14.21 -22.74
C HIS A 582 -24.16 13.83 -21.94
N GLY A 583 -24.07 13.58 -20.64
CA GLY A 583 -25.22 13.36 -19.76
C GLY A 583 -26.13 12.16 -20.10
N THR A 584 -25.74 11.30 -21.05
CA THR A 584 -26.50 10.11 -21.46
C THR A 584 -26.28 8.93 -20.52
N ARG A 585 -25.10 8.87 -19.90
CA ARG A 585 -24.79 7.87 -18.86
C ARG A 585 -25.10 8.47 -17.50
N MET A 586 -26.03 7.86 -16.79
CA MET A 586 -26.46 8.30 -15.47
C MET A 586 -26.71 7.10 -14.56
N ALA A 587 -26.65 7.32 -13.27
CA ALA A 587 -27.07 6.37 -12.27
C ALA A 587 -27.84 7.05 -11.15
N TYR A 588 -28.80 6.34 -10.57
CA TYR A 588 -29.46 6.76 -9.34
C TYR A 588 -29.66 5.58 -8.41
N ALA A 589 -29.90 5.88 -7.14
CA ALA A 589 -30.24 4.87 -6.13
C ALA A 589 -31.59 5.18 -5.47
N ALA A 590 -32.41 4.14 -5.35
CA ALA A 590 -33.59 4.15 -4.50
C ALA A 590 -33.44 3.04 -3.46
N THR A 591 -33.24 3.43 -2.20
CA THR A 591 -32.87 2.51 -1.10
C THR A 591 -31.56 1.76 -1.39
N SER A 592 -31.53 0.42 -1.44
CA SER A 592 -30.34 -0.37 -1.80
C SER A 592 -30.28 -0.77 -3.27
N THR A 593 -31.31 -0.42 -4.06
CA THR A 593 -31.37 -0.71 -5.49
C THR A 593 -30.68 0.40 -6.28
N PHE A 594 -29.71 -0.01 -7.08
CA PHE A 594 -29.00 0.83 -8.03
C PHE A 594 -29.62 0.71 -9.42
N TYR A 595 -29.70 1.84 -10.11
CA TYR A 595 -30.20 1.94 -11.47
C TYR A 595 -29.17 2.68 -12.31
N SER A 596 -28.87 2.17 -13.51
CA SER A 596 -27.96 2.80 -14.47
C SER A 596 -28.57 2.86 -15.86
N THR A 597 -28.22 3.90 -16.60
CA THR A 597 -28.63 4.10 -17.99
C THR A 597 -27.42 4.52 -18.81
N ILE A 598 -27.47 4.22 -20.11
CA ILE A 598 -26.46 4.65 -21.10
C ILE A 598 -27.04 5.55 -22.19
N ASP A 599 -28.36 5.75 -22.20
CA ASP A 599 -29.12 6.37 -23.30
C ASP A 599 -29.99 7.55 -22.84
N GLY A 600 -29.60 8.16 -21.72
CA GLY A 600 -30.24 9.36 -21.20
C GLY A 600 -31.54 9.10 -20.44
N GLY A 601 -31.70 7.88 -19.91
CA GLY A 601 -32.87 7.45 -19.13
C GLY A 601 -33.99 6.83 -19.96
N LYS A 602 -33.75 6.48 -21.23
CA LYS A 602 -34.74 5.77 -22.05
C LYS A 602 -34.86 4.31 -21.61
N ASN A 603 -33.73 3.68 -21.31
CA ASN A 603 -33.66 2.35 -20.75
C ASN A 603 -32.82 2.35 -19.47
N TRP A 604 -33.20 1.49 -18.52
CA TRP A 604 -32.52 1.36 -17.23
C TRP A 604 -32.18 -0.10 -16.94
N ALA A 605 -30.92 -0.33 -16.58
CA ALA A 605 -30.48 -1.55 -15.92
C ALA A 605 -30.62 -1.37 -14.40
N THR A 606 -30.89 -2.47 -13.68
CA THR A 606 -31.06 -2.43 -12.23
C THR A 606 -30.38 -3.59 -11.53
N LYS A 607 -29.77 -3.31 -10.37
CA LYS A 607 -29.13 -4.30 -9.51
C LYS A 607 -29.16 -3.83 -8.05
N SER A 608 -29.33 -4.75 -7.12
CA SER A 608 -29.15 -4.46 -5.70
C SER A 608 -27.66 -4.52 -5.33
N VAL A 609 -27.20 -3.53 -4.56
CA VAL A 609 -25.89 -3.59 -3.90
C VAL A 609 -25.97 -4.64 -2.78
N PRO A 610 -24.92 -5.46 -2.55
CA PRO A 610 -24.92 -6.50 -1.51
C PRO A 610 -24.76 -5.90 -0.10
N SER A 611 -25.74 -5.11 0.32
CA SER A 611 -25.86 -4.39 1.58
C SER A 611 -27.34 -4.29 1.98
N ALA A 612 -27.66 -4.46 3.27
CA ALA A 612 -29.00 -4.18 3.77
C ALA A 612 -29.22 -2.67 4.03
N ARG A 613 -28.14 -1.89 4.03
CA ARG A 613 -28.16 -0.44 4.18
C ARG A 613 -28.47 0.24 2.85
N PRO A 614 -29.37 1.24 2.81
CA PRO A 614 -29.58 2.06 1.62
C PRO A 614 -28.31 2.80 1.20
N ILE A 615 -28.23 3.07 -0.10
CA ILE A 615 -27.21 3.93 -0.72
C ILE A 615 -27.57 5.38 -0.40
N GLU A 616 -26.61 6.12 0.14
CA GLU A 616 -26.76 7.55 0.47
C GLU A 616 -26.07 8.46 -0.53
N SER A 617 -24.99 7.99 -1.15
CA SER A 617 -24.20 8.80 -2.06
C SER A 617 -23.62 7.93 -3.16
N LEU A 618 -23.63 8.47 -4.38
CA LEU A 618 -23.05 7.86 -5.57
C LEU A 618 -21.96 8.75 -6.14
N ALA A 619 -20.88 8.14 -6.63
CA ALA A 619 -19.88 8.84 -7.42
C ALA A 619 -19.47 8.00 -8.64
N ILE A 620 -19.66 8.56 -9.83
CA ILE A 620 -19.26 7.96 -11.10
C ILE A 620 -17.83 8.41 -11.45
N ASP A 621 -17.05 7.50 -12.02
CA ASP A 621 -15.76 7.85 -12.61
C ASP A 621 -15.95 8.67 -13.90
N PRO A 622 -15.38 9.88 -13.97
CA PRO A 622 -15.56 10.75 -15.13
C PRO A 622 -14.89 10.21 -16.40
N LYS A 623 -13.88 9.34 -16.29
CA LYS A 623 -13.16 8.75 -17.43
C LYS A 623 -13.70 7.36 -17.80
N ASN A 624 -14.18 6.60 -16.81
CA ASN A 624 -14.76 5.28 -17.03
C ASN A 624 -16.13 5.15 -16.35
N PRO A 625 -17.23 5.55 -17.01
CA PRO A 625 -18.55 5.63 -16.39
C PRO A 625 -19.12 4.30 -15.89
N SER A 626 -18.51 3.18 -16.27
CA SER A 626 -18.83 1.84 -15.73
C SER A 626 -18.34 1.66 -14.30
N VAL A 627 -17.40 2.49 -13.84
CA VAL A 627 -16.89 2.51 -12.47
C VAL A 627 -17.73 3.47 -11.64
N VAL A 628 -18.42 2.91 -10.64
CA VAL A 628 -19.28 3.66 -9.72
C VAL A 628 -19.01 3.26 -8.29
N PHE A 629 -18.98 4.25 -7.40
CA PHE A 629 -18.85 4.06 -5.97
C PHE A 629 -20.16 4.41 -5.28
N ALA A 630 -20.57 3.57 -4.32
CA ALA A 630 -21.75 3.74 -3.52
C ALA A 630 -21.38 3.76 -2.03
N GLY A 631 -21.69 4.86 -1.35
CA GLY A 631 -21.65 4.95 0.10
C GLY A 631 -22.98 4.49 0.67
N VAL A 632 -22.96 3.60 1.66
CA VAL A 632 -24.19 3.07 2.28
C VAL A 632 -24.32 3.50 3.74
N VAL A 633 -25.58 3.65 4.18
CA VAL A 633 -25.90 4.19 5.50
C VAL A 633 -27.00 3.40 6.20
N ALA A 634 -26.81 3.03 7.45
CA ALA A 634 -27.86 2.40 8.24
C ALA A 634 -29.00 3.40 8.52
N PRO A 635 -30.28 3.00 8.41
CA PRO A 635 -31.40 3.86 8.80
C PRO A 635 -31.25 4.31 10.26
N GLU A 636 -31.61 5.56 10.55
CA GLU A 636 -31.69 5.99 11.94
C GLU A 636 -32.83 5.25 12.64
N LYS A 637 -32.56 4.69 13.81
CA LYS A 637 -33.63 4.20 14.68
C LYS A 637 -34.45 5.42 15.07
N LYS A 638 -35.72 5.48 14.67
CA LYS A 638 -36.66 6.47 15.21
C LYS A 638 -36.62 6.32 16.73
N LYS A 639 -36.13 7.35 17.42
CA LYS A 639 -36.18 7.43 18.88
C LYS A 639 -37.59 7.70 19.34
#